data_AF-A0AAN9YDI7-F1
#
_entry.id   AF-A0AAN9YDI7-F1
#
_cell.length_a   1.000
_cell.length_b   1.000
_cell.length_c   1.000
_cell.angle_alpha   90.00
_cell.angle_beta   90.00
_cell.angle_gamma   90.00
#
_symmetry.space_group_name_H-M   'P 1'
#
loop_
_entity.id
_entity.type
_entity.pdbx_description
1 polymer ?
#
loop_
_entity_poly.entity_id
_entity_poly.type
_entity_poly.pdbx_seq_one_letter_code
_entity_poly.pdbx_strand_id
1 'polypeptide(L)'
;MHEYPHVQPHSAGEMVLLDNMTSQTTIPVFGSDSVLNRSPNVGMPEDFMAYLFNTQAPDGTPINGMMPQYDNNVPYYGSEPNHMGYFPTAEPQQVMAVNNLLDQNLPESVISEEKANEIFEFIKERFHENGRAPVEHKRELFIDGERTDEHMLSRKMMQAYIGSYWVHFSDQIPILHKPTFSPERTPTLLLISIISIGAACLDKAYGQRVTVAGAELSNFLAWHLRWETFMDSSFRPPAKLWVFQTLIHLELYEKMYSTRELHERAHIHHATTITLMRRGRSLIGKSALDSPPNPRDDSNGSRQSSTSGVAHTPDEWWNHWITNEATRRAAFAAFIIDSIHSTMFGHSTVMVAHEMRLPLPCDEKLWKAQSGAEVGRIEANLMSNGIKSIPFLEGLKRTLSSQEVQTNSFGRMILMAGLLNVSWHMNQRDLQVNSLGNGVSSALGGRDKWRGTLTRAFDSWKADFDKSLKRSGNPADPYRFGSSGRDDANVVFESRVVLHHLAHLAMHVDIVDCQIFARAKRLLGRAIGAQDLSSAQRRMKDIWAPSVRARDATWYALKFLCSVLLEENGTPHPNSNGFKNQSHVGGELPYCARDDVLLNRPWVLYFAALVVWSYGHALEGPCPDVVVPTSQAERVRQMREYLQMYGGVNWPEDLRAMKGLNNNSSLLLVLKDTFLTTRWELLHEGAMLLNNCVQLNSGSMV
;
A
#
# COMPACT_ATOMS: atom_id res chain seq x y z
N MET A 1 61.26 9.31 -41.34
CA MET A 1 61.09 9.98 -42.65
C MET A 1 60.11 11.12 -42.40
N HIS A 2 60.66 12.33 -42.44
CA HIS A 2 60.10 13.69 -42.28
C HIS A 2 58.71 13.90 -42.94
N GLU A 3 57.84 14.86 -42.63
CA GLU A 3 57.82 16.04 -41.75
C GLU A 3 56.38 16.62 -41.73
N TYR A 4 56.10 17.46 -40.72
CA TYR A 4 55.02 18.46 -40.55
C TYR A 4 54.95 19.51 -41.70
N PRO A 5 54.15 20.64 -41.68
CA PRO A 5 53.20 21.19 -40.69
C PRO A 5 51.89 21.85 -41.25
N HIS A 6 51.06 22.32 -40.31
CA HIS A 6 50.09 23.44 -40.28
C HIS A 6 49.88 24.38 -41.49
N VAL A 7 48.66 24.93 -41.63
CA VAL A 7 48.28 26.38 -41.53
C VAL A 7 46.79 26.60 -41.94
N GLN A 8 46.01 27.28 -41.09
CA GLN A 8 44.75 28.02 -41.41
C GLN A 8 45.12 29.44 -41.92
N PRO A 9 44.34 30.21 -42.72
CA PRO A 9 43.03 30.75 -42.26
C PRO A 9 42.02 31.32 -43.32
N HIS A 10 40.82 31.76 -42.85
CA HIS A 10 39.82 32.74 -43.39
C HIS A 10 39.29 32.60 -44.86
N SER A 11 38.07 32.93 -45.31
CA SER A 11 37.01 33.92 -45.01
C SER A 11 35.65 33.46 -45.64
N ALA A 12 34.48 33.62 -45.01
CA ALA A 12 33.46 34.70 -45.15
C ALA A 12 32.70 34.83 -46.50
N GLY A 13 31.36 34.92 -46.42
CA GLY A 13 30.40 35.36 -47.47
C GLY A 13 29.02 34.67 -47.36
N GLU A 14 28.08 35.19 -46.54
CA GLU A 14 26.85 35.94 -46.94
C GLU A 14 25.90 35.18 -47.90
N MET A 15 24.75 34.63 -47.47
CA MET A 15 23.42 35.21 -47.13
C MET A 15 22.58 35.68 -48.35
N VAL A 16 21.28 35.29 -48.33
CA VAL A 16 20.08 35.92 -48.96
C VAL A 16 19.39 35.24 -50.18
N LEU A 17 18.31 34.49 -49.85
CA LEU A 17 16.87 34.57 -50.24
C LEU A 17 16.31 34.48 -51.69
N LEU A 18 15.08 33.88 -51.69
CA LEU A 18 13.90 33.96 -52.60
C LEU A 18 13.89 33.04 -53.85
N ASP A 19 12.77 32.50 -54.35
CA ASP A 19 11.40 32.13 -53.94
C ASP A 19 10.73 31.50 -55.20
N ASN A 20 9.53 30.91 -55.08
CA ASN A 20 8.59 30.42 -56.13
C ASN A 20 8.90 29.09 -56.86
N MET A 21 7.97 28.20 -57.23
CA MET A 21 6.53 28.03 -57.00
C MET A 21 6.09 26.61 -57.46
N THR A 22 5.17 26.01 -56.70
CA THR A 22 3.96 25.19 -57.05
C THR A 22 3.99 23.99 -58.03
N SER A 23 3.43 22.85 -57.56
CA SER A 23 2.28 22.20 -58.21
C SER A 23 1.42 21.42 -57.19
N GLN A 24 0.10 21.56 -57.33
CA GLN A 24 -0.96 21.01 -56.47
C GLN A 24 -1.40 19.63 -56.97
N THR A 25 -1.92 18.78 -56.07
CA THR A 25 -2.93 17.78 -56.44
C THR A 25 -3.96 17.62 -55.32
N THR A 26 -5.21 17.79 -55.72
CA THR A 26 -6.46 17.91 -54.97
C THR A 26 -7.03 16.58 -54.46
N ILE A 27 -7.65 16.58 -53.27
CA ILE A 27 -8.65 15.59 -52.80
C ILE A 27 -9.90 16.38 -52.34
N PRO A 28 -11.13 15.95 -52.68
CA PRO A 28 -12.34 16.75 -52.47
C PRO A 28 -12.91 16.65 -51.04
N VAL A 29 -13.60 17.72 -50.69
CA VAL A 29 -14.34 18.00 -49.44
C VAL A 29 -15.85 17.86 -49.71
N PHE A 30 -16.62 17.37 -48.73
CA PHE A 30 -17.97 17.90 -48.45
C PHE A 30 -18.22 17.93 -46.93
N GLY A 31 -18.49 19.13 -46.41
CA GLY A 31 -18.79 19.44 -45.00
C GLY A 31 -20.24 19.15 -44.60
N SER A 32 -20.63 19.36 -43.34
CA SER A 32 -20.98 20.71 -42.86
C SER A 32 -21.04 20.80 -41.33
N ASP A 33 -20.80 22.02 -40.86
CA ASP A 33 -20.63 22.47 -39.48
C ASP A 33 -21.78 22.21 -38.50
N SER A 34 -21.42 22.00 -37.24
CA SER A 34 -22.06 22.71 -36.11
C SER A 34 -21.15 22.69 -34.88
N VAL A 35 -20.52 23.84 -34.65
CA VAL A 35 -19.74 24.21 -33.47
C VAL A 35 -20.67 24.37 -32.27
N LEU A 36 -20.45 23.59 -31.19
CA LEU A 36 -20.83 23.96 -29.83
C LEU A 36 -19.80 23.43 -28.81
N ASN A 37 -19.07 24.38 -28.21
CA ASN A 37 -18.38 24.35 -26.91
C ASN A 37 -17.92 22.98 -26.36
N ARG A 38 -16.66 22.63 -26.62
CA ARG A 38 -15.89 21.76 -25.71
C ARG A 38 -14.78 22.58 -25.07
N SER A 39 -14.81 22.65 -23.74
CA SER A 39 -13.69 23.04 -22.89
C SER A 39 -12.42 22.25 -23.25
N PRO A 40 -11.21 22.81 -23.06
CA PRO A 40 -9.97 22.15 -23.47
C PRO A 40 -9.63 21.02 -22.50
N ASN A 41 -10.27 19.87 -22.65
CA ASN A 41 -9.74 18.62 -22.12
C ASN A 41 -8.57 18.22 -23.02
N VAL A 42 -7.35 18.54 -22.59
CA VAL A 42 -6.13 17.99 -23.17
C VAL A 42 -6.16 16.48 -22.91
N GLY A 43 -6.69 15.73 -23.87
CA GLY A 43 -6.74 14.28 -23.85
C GLY A 43 -5.35 13.67 -23.77
N MET A 44 -5.28 12.52 -23.10
CA MET A 44 -4.08 11.69 -23.00
C MET A 44 -3.55 11.32 -24.39
N PRO A 45 -2.22 11.30 -24.64
CA PRO A 45 -1.71 10.76 -25.89
C PRO A 45 -2.14 9.30 -26.05
N GLU A 46 -2.83 8.99 -27.15
CA GLU A 46 -3.31 7.63 -27.45
C GLU A 46 -2.17 6.60 -27.44
N ASP A 47 -0.98 6.98 -27.89
CA ASP A 47 0.22 6.13 -27.90
C ASP A 47 0.61 5.64 -26.49
N PHE A 48 0.43 6.47 -25.47
CA PHE A 48 0.76 6.11 -24.08
C PHE A 48 -0.23 5.09 -23.52
N MET A 49 -1.51 5.25 -23.84
CA MET A 49 -2.56 4.33 -23.40
C MET A 49 -2.50 3.00 -24.17
N ALA A 50 -2.22 3.05 -25.47
CA ALA A 50 -1.97 1.85 -26.28
C ALA A 50 -0.74 1.10 -25.75
N TYR A 51 0.34 1.79 -25.40
CA TYR A 51 1.54 1.17 -24.85
C TYR A 51 1.31 0.49 -23.49
N LEU A 52 0.57 1.12 -22.57
CA LEU A 52 0.32 0.58 -21.23
C LEU A 52 -0.61 -0.65 -21.23
N PHE A 53 -1.54 -0.73 -22.18
CA PHE A 53 -2.64 -1.71 -22.14
C PHE A 53 -2.70 -2.64 -23.37
N ASN A 54 -1.96 -2.37 -24.44
CA ASN A 54 -1.86 -3.18 -25.66
C ASN A 54 -0.40 -3.55 -25.98
N THR A 55 0.12 -4.59 -25.33
CA THR A 55 1.24 -5.37 -25.86
C THR A 55 0.71 -6.70 -26.39
N GLN A 56 0.34 -6.73 -27.67
CA GLN A 56 0.20 -7.99 -28.42
C GLN A 56 1.56 -8.38 -29.02
N ALA A 57 1.73 -9.70 -29.14
CA ALA A 57 2.93 -10.48 -29.48
C ALA A 57 3.66 -10.05 -30.79
N PRO A 58 4.95 -10.44 -30.97
CA PRO A 58 5.77 -9.98 -32.08
C PRO A 58 5.29 -10.51 -33.43
N ASP A 59 5.57 -9.72 -34.47
CA ASP A 59 5.26 -9.90 -35.88
C ASP A 59 5.39 -11.35 -36.38
N GLY A 60 4.29 -11.87 -36.93
CA GLY A 60 4.24 -13.04 -37.78
C GLY A 60 3.53 -12.70 -39.10
N THR A 61 4.27 -12.83 -40.21
CA THR A 61 3.90 -12.53 -41.60
C THR A 61 2.54 -13.07 -42.07
N PRO A 62 1.88 -12.45 -43.08
CA PRO A 62 0.54 -12.83 -43.49
C PRO A 62 0.58 -14.09 -44.37
N ILE A 63 -0.15 -15.14 -43.97
CA ILE A 63 -0.49 -16.25 -44.86
C ILE A 63 -1.98 -16.19 -45.13
N ASN A 64 -2.28 -15.85 -46.39
CA ASN A 64 -3.59 -15.97 -47.01
C ASN A 64 -3.92 -17.47 -47.17
N GLY A 65 -5.09 -17.90 -46.69
CA GLY A 65 -5.51 -19.30 -46.80
C GLY A 65 -6.99 -19.50 -46.52
N MET A 66 -7.79 -19.42 -47.58
CA MET A 66 -9.17 -19.91 -47.64
C MET A 66 -9.32 -21.30 -47.02
N MET A 67 -10.37 -21.52 -46.21
CA MET A 67 -11.09 -22.79 -46.09
C MET A 67 -12.52 -22.55 -45.53
N PRO A 68 -13.48 -23.47 -45.77
CA PRO A 68 -14.83 -23.13 -46.20
C PRO A 68 -15.89 -23.20 -45.10
N GLN A 69 -17.00 -22.52 -45.38
CA GLN A 69 -18.29 -22.61 -44.69
C GLN A 69 -18.78 -24.07 -44.61
N TYR A 70 -19.05 -24.53 -43.39
CA TYR A 70 -20.08 -25.53 -43.12
C TYR A 70 -20.95 -25.04 -41.97
N ASP A 71 -22.21 -24.80 -42.34
CA ASP A 71 -23.33 -24.48 -41.48
C ASP A 71 -23.67 -25.68 -40.59
N ASN A 72 -23.89 -25.46 -39.31
CA ASN A 72 -24.77 -26.33 -38.53
C ASN A 72 -25.45 -25.53 -37.41
N ASN A 73 -26.76 -25.43 -37.57
CA ASN A 73 -27.68 -24.53 -36.93
C ASN A 73 -28.56 -25.33 -35.95
N VAL A 74 -28.50 -25.08 -34.63
CA VAL A 74 -29.64 -25.29 -33.69
C VAL A 74 -29.36 -24.59 -32.32
N PRO A 75 -30.37 -24.26 -31.50
CA PRO A 75 -30.97 -22.92 -31.47
C PRO A 75 -30.90 -22.24 -30.09
N TYR A 76 -30.98 -20.91 -30.12
CA TYR A 76 -31.07 -20.02 -28.96
C TYR A 76 -32.49 -20.07 -28.36
N TYR A 77 -32.64 -20.54 -27.13
CA TYR A 77 -33.89 -20.42 -26.37
C TYR A 77 -33.91 -19.11 -25.59
N GLY A 78 -34.85 -18.24 -25.96
CA GLY A 78 -35.18 -17.01 -25.25
C GLY A 78 -35.84 -17.28 -23.91
N SER A 79 -35.47 -16.49 -22.92
CA SER A 79 -36.03 -16.47 -21.57
C SER A 79 -37.27 -15.57 -21.51
N GLU A 80 -38.42 -16.17 -21.22
CA GLU A 80 -39.65 -15.48 -20.79
C GLU A 80 -39.88 -15.61 -19.27
N PRO A 81 -40.70 -14.73 -18.65
CA PRO A 81 -40.64 -14.39 -17.24
C PRO A 81 -41.74 -15.03 -16.39
N ASN A 82 -41.39 -15.44 -15.16
CA ASN A 82 -42.15 -15.32 -13.89
C ASN A 82 -41.75 -16.45 -12.93
N HIS A 83 -41.59 -16.10 -11.64
CA HIS A 83 -42.45 -16.56 -10.54
C HIS A 83 -41.89 -15.98 -9.22
N MET A 84 -42.59 -14.99 -8.68
CA MET A 84 -42.38 -14.53 -7.30
C MET A 84 -42.74 -15.65 -6.33
N GLY A 85 -41.78 -16.04 -5.50
CA GLY A 85 -41.95 -16.96 -4.38
C GLY A 85 -42.36 -16.24 -3.10
N TYR A 86 -43.31 -16.84 -2.40
CA TYR A 86 -43.96 -16.43 -1.16
C TYR A 86 -42.97 -16.33 0.03
N PHE A 87 -42.99 -15.24 0.79
CA PHE A 87 -42.22 -15.08 2.05
C PHE A 87 -43.09 -15.42 3.26
N PRO A 88 -42.62 -16.23 4.24
CA PRO A 88 -43.33 -16.40 5.50
C PRO A 88 -43.07 -15.22 6.45
N THR A 89 -44.12 -14.76 7.10
CA THR A 89 -44.15 -13.70 8.11
C THR A 89 -43.45 -14.12 9.40
N ALA A 90 -42.47 -13.33 9.86
CA ALA A 90 -41.80 -13.53 11.15
C ALA A 90 -42.47 -12.73 12.28
N GLU A 91 -42.62 -13.37 13.45
CA GLU A 91 -43.16 -12.78 14.68
C GLU A 91 -42.17 -11.82 15.39
N PRO A 92 -42.65 -10.88 16.24
CA PRO A 92 -41.81 -9.84 16.82
C PRO A 92 -41.09 -10.31 18.10
N GLN A 93 -39.75 -10.36 18.07
CA GLN A 93 -38.93 -10.57 19.27
C GLN A 93 -38.59 -9.25 19.97
N GLN A 94 -38.75 -9.28 21.29
CA GLN A 94 -38.76 -8.18 22.24
C GLN A 94 -37.34 -7.67 22.58
N VAL A 95 -37.17 -6.34 22.55
CA VAL A 95 -35.93 -5.63 22.92
C VAL A 95 -35.91 -5.38 24.42
N MET A 96 -34.84 -5.78 25.13
CA MET A 96 -34.58 -5.40 26.52
C MET A 96 -33.21 -4.72 26.67
N ALA A 97 -33.19 -3.68 27.48
CA ALA A 97 -32.17 -2.62 27.54
C ALA A 97 -30.85 -3.03 28.22
N VAL A 98 -29.79 -2.29 27.82
CA VAL A 98 -28.36 -2.55 28.04
C VAL A 98 -27.80 -1.69 29.17
N ASN A 99 -27.00 -2.28 30.07
CA ASN A 99 -25.98 -1.56 30.82
C ASN A 99 -24.88 -2.54 31.29
N ASN A 100 -23.73 -2.55 30.60
CA ASN A 100 -22.38 -2.54 31.19
C ASN A 100 -21.28 -2.77 30.13
N LEU A 101 -20.21 -1.97 30.25
CA LEU A 101 -19.16 -1.71 29.27
C LEU A 101 -17.97 -2.69 29.36
N LEU A 102 -18.18 -3.93 28.94
CA LEU A 102 -17.14 -4.84 28.42
C LEU A 102 -17.81 -5.63 27.30
N ASP A 103 -17.39 -5.38 26.06
CA ASP A 103 -18.09 -5.86 24.86
C ASP A 103 -17.96 -7.39 24.74
N GLN A 104 -18.94 -8.11 25.30
CA GLN A 104 -19.11 -9.56 25.13
C GLN A 104 -19.65 -9.93 23.73
N ASN A 105 -19.74 -8.99 22.78
CA ASN A 105 -20.44 -9.14 21.51
C ASN A 105 -19.53 -9.13 20.24
N LEU A 106 -18.25 -9.51 20.35
CA LEU A 106 -17.37 -9.68 19.16
C LEU A 106 -17.13 -11.18 18.88
N PRO A 107 -18.09 -11.91 18.27
CA PRO A 107 -17.98 -13.34 18.02
C PRO A 107 -16.73 -13.72 17.20
N GLU A 108 -16.25 -12.82 16.34
CA GLU A 108 -15.05 -13.00 15.53
C GLU A 108 -13.74 -13.07 16.34
N SER A 109 -13.76 -12.64 17.61
CA SER A 109 -12.61 -12.67 18.51
C SER A 109 -12.63 -13.83 19.51
N VAL A 110 -13.80 -14.44 19.73
CA VAL A 110 -13.99 -15.48 20.76
C VAL A 110 -13.36 -16.79 20.31
N ILE A 111 -12.47 -17.32 21.14
CA ILE A 111 -11.79 -18.60 20.93
C ILE A 111 -12.05 -19.53 22.13
N SER A 112 -12.28 -20.81 21.82
CA SER A 112 -12.48 -21.89 22.81
C SER A 112 -11.17 -22.26 23.52
N GLU A 113 -11.29 -22.93 24.66
CA GLU A 113 -10.12 -23.46 25.38
C GLU A 113 -9.47 -24.58 24.57
N GLU A 114 -10.27 -25.42 23.92
CA GLU A 114 -9.83 -26.49 23.04
C GLU A 114 -8.99 -25.95 21.88
N LYS A 115 -9.46 -24.90 21.19
CA LYS A 115 -8.73 -24.30 20.08
C LYS A 115 -7.47 -23.57 20.54
N ALA A 116 -7.51 -22.88 21.67
CA ALA A 116 -6.32 -22.27 22.26
C ALA A 116 -5.27 -23.31 22.67
N ASN A 117 -5.69 -24.48 23.14
CA ASN A 117 -4.81 -25.61 23.44
C ASN A 117 -4.23 -26.23 22.16
N GLU A 118 -5.04 -26.41 21.11
CA GLU A 118 -4.58 -26.90 19.81
C GLU A 118 -3.46 -26.01 19.24
N ILE A 119 -3.64 -24.68 19.27
CA ILE A 119 -2.63 -23.72 18.79
C ILE A 119 -1.36 -23.82 19.63
N PHE A 120 -1.49 -23.89 20.96
CA PHE A 120 -0.33 -23.97 21.85
C PHE A 120 0.48 -25.25 21.64
N GLU A 121 -0.17 -26.42 21.60
CA GLU A 121 0.52 -27.69 21.35
C GLU A 121 1.14 -27.70 19.95
N PHE A 122 0.46 -27.16 18.94
CA PHE A 122 1.04 -27.00 17.60
C PHE A 122 2.34 -26.18 17.63
N ILE A 123 2.34 -25.02 18.28
CA ILE A 123 3.54 -24.18 18.41
C ILE A 123 4.64 -24.95 19.16
N LYS A 124 4.30 -25.58 20.28
CA LYS A 124 5.25 -26.33 21.12
C LYS A 124 5.90 -27.49 20.36
N GLU A 125 5.14 -28.22 19.55
CA GLU A 125 5.59 -29.40 18.81
C GLU A 125 6.27 -29.08 17.47
N ARG A 126 6.03 -27.91 16.87
CA ARG A 126 6.53 -27.58 15.52
C ARG A 126 7.57 -26.47 15.52
N PHE A 127 7.47 -25.50 16.43
CA PHE A 127 8.30 -24.30 16.40
C PHE A 127 9.59 -24.56 17.20
N HIS A 128 10.53 -25.24 16.54
CA HIS A 128 11.84 -25.58 17.09
C HIS A 128 12.92 -24.63 16.58
N GLU A 129 13.73 -24.08 17.49
CA GLU A 129 14.90 -23.25 17.17
C GLU A 129 16.11 -24.16 16.89
N ASN A 130 16.65 -24.13 15.67
CA ASN A 130 17.76 -25.01 15.27
C ASN A 130 19.16 -24.39 15.52
N GLY A 131 19.37 -23.64 16.60
CA GLY A 131 20.68 -23.02 16.95
C GLY A 131 21.28 -22.09 15.88
N ARG A 132 20.46 -21.62 14.93
CA ARG A 132 20.79 -20.66 13.87
C ARG A 132 19.74 -19.55 13.74
N ALA A 133 18.78 -19.50 14.66
CA ALA A 133 17.75 -18.49 14.64
C ALA A 133 18.28 -17.23 15.33
N PRO A 134 18.09 -16.02 14.77
CA PRO A 134 18.42 -14.76 15.44
C PRO A 134 17.62 -14.54 16.74
N VAL A 135 16.59 -15.36 16.97
CA VAL A 135 15.68 -15.35 18.14
C VAL A 135 16.19 -16.26 19.27
N GLU A 136 17.45 -16.69 19.22
CA GLU A 136 18.07 -17.61 20.18
C GLU A 136 17.64 -17.34 21.63
N HIS A 137 17.04 -18.36 22.28
CA HIS A 137 16.61 -18.40 23.69
C HIS A 137 15.24 -17.78 24.02
N LYS A 138 14.35 -17.52 23.04
CA LYS A 138 12.98 -17.05 23.34
C LYS A 138 11.92 -18.14 23.36
N ARG A 139 12.17 -19.33 22.78
CA ARG A 139 11.21 -20.44 22.86
C ARG A 139 10.83 -20.77 24.31
N GLU A 140 11.82 -20.94 25.19
CA GLU A 140 11.58 -21.24 26.61
C GLU A 140 10.74 -20.14 27.28
N LEU A 141 11.00 -18.86 26.96
CA LEU A 141 10.22 -17.73 27.49
C LEU A 141 8.72 -17.78 27.15
N PHE A 142 8.34 -18.38 26.03
CA PHE A 142 6.95 -18.43 25.57
C PHE A 142 6.26 -19.78 25.77
N ILE A 143 7.03 -20.85 25.94
CA ILE A 143 6.52 -22.22 26.07
C ILE A 143 6.52 -22.68 27.53
N ASP A 144 7.47 -22.22 28.34
CA ASP A 144 7.60 -22.65 29.72
C ASP A 144 6.67 -21.86 30.67
N GLY A 145 6.33 -22.50 31.77
CA GLY A 145 5.47 -21.93 32.82
C GLY A 145 4.01 -22.38 32.73
N GLU A 146 3.27 -22.10 33.80
CA GLU A 146 1.84 -22.37 33.83
C GLU A 146 1.10 -21.37 32.93
N ARG A 147 0.19 -21.88 32.08
CA ARG A 147 -0.65 -21.08 31.16
C ARG A 147 -1.79 -20.38 31.90
N THR A 148 -1.44 -19.62 32.93
CA THR A 148 -2.34 -18.69 33.62
C THR A 148 -2.77 -17.56 32.69
N ASP A 149 -3.74 -16.75 33.10
CA ASP A 149 -4.26 -15.62 32.32
C ASP A 149 -3.18 -14.65 31.78
N GLU A 150 -2.06 -14.51 32.50
CA GLU A 150 -0.96 -13.60 32.16
C GLU A 150 0.04 -14.20 31.16
N HIS A 151 -0.03 -15.51 30.89
CA HIS A 151 0.86 -16.17 29.95
C HIS A 151 0.61 -15.66 28.52
N MET A 152 1.67 -15.39 27.75
CA MET A 152 1.55 -14.79 26.41
C MET A 152 0.80 -15.66 25.41
N LEU A 153 0.74 -16.97 25.64
CA LEU A 153 -0.07 -17.95 24.89
C LEU A 153 -1.27 -18.51 25.70
N SER A 154 -1.78 -17.76 26.68
CA SER A 154 -3.05 -18.08 27.35
C SER A 154 -4.24 -17.87 26.40
N ARG A 155 -5.37 -18.54 26.64
CA ARG A 155 -6.61 -18.32 25.87
C ARG A 155 -7.00 -16.84 25.87
N LYS A 156 -6.92 -16.19 27.03
CA LYS A 156 -7.25 -14.77 27.21
C LYS A 156 -6.38 -13.86 26.35
N MET A 157 -5.07 -14.10 26.33
CA MET A 157 -4.16 -13.32 25.51
C MET A 157 -4.35 -13.60 24.01
N MET A 158 -4.55 -14.86 23.61
CA MET A 158 -4.88 -15.20 22.22
C MET A 158 -6.16 -14.50 21.73
N GLN A 159 -7.21 -14.49 22.55
CA GLN A 159 -8.44 -13.75 22.27
C GLN A 159 -8.19 -12.24 22.13
N ALA A 160 -7.38 -11.66 23.04
CA ALA A 160 -6.99 -10.25 22.96
C ALA A 160 -6.23 -9.93 21.67
N TYR A 161 -5.34 -10.82 21.21
CA TYR A 161 -4.63 -10.65 19.94
C TYR A 161 -5.58 -10.69 18.75
N ILE A 162 -6.51 -11.65 18.69
CA ILE A 162 -7.50 -11.72 17.59
C ILE A 162 -8.37 -10.45 17.59
N GLY A 163 -8.83 -9.98 18.76
CA GLY A 163 -9.55 -8.72 18.88
C GLY A 163 -8.73 -7.53 18.37
N SER A 164 -7.46 -7.43 18.78
CA SER A 164 -6.54 -6.38 18.33
C SER A 164 -6.34 -6.38 16.81
N TYR A 165 -6.27 -7.55 16.16
CA TYR A 165 -6.20 -7.65 14.70
C TYR A 165 -7.44 -7.03 14.02
N TRP A 166 -8.65 -7.36 14.51
CA TRP A 166 -9.90 -6.84 13.96
C TRP A 166 -10.13 -5.34 14.19
N VAL A 167 -9.50 -4.78 15.22
CA VAL A 167 -9.62 -3.36 15.55
C VAL A 167 -8.58 -2.52 14.80
N HIS A 168 -7.33 -2.97 14.74
CA HIS A 168 -6.22 -2.13 14.27
C HIS A 168 -5.75 -2.46 12.85
N PHE A 169 -6.03 -3.66 12.32
CA PHE A 169 -5.42 -4.13 11.08
C PHE A 169 -6.42 -4.48 9.96
N SER A 170 -7.53 -5.14 10.28
CA SER A 170 -8.41 -5.74 9.25
C SER A 170 -8.91 -4.76 8.19
N ASP A 171 -9.14 -3.51 8.56
CA ASP A 171 -9.71 -2.51 7.64
C ASP A 171 -8.68 -1.96 6.65
N GLN A 172 -7.40 -2.03 6.99
CA GLN A 172 -6.32 -1.64 6.08
C GLN A 172 -6.13 -2.69 4.98
N ILE A 173 -6.29 -3.97 5.33
CA ILE A 173 -6.11 -5.12 4.42
C ILE A 173 -7.28 -6.11 4.60
N PRO A 174 -8.47 -5.81 4.05
CA PRO A 174 -9.71 -6.57 4.30
C PRO A 174 -9.79 -7.84 3.45
N ILE A 175 -8.91 -8.80 3.72
CA ILE A 175 -8.82 -10.09 2.99
C ILE A 175 -9.60 -11.23 3.66
N LEU A 176 -10.14 -10.99 4.87
CA LEU A 176 -10.99 -11.91 5.63
C LEU A 176 -12.41 -11.32 5.74
N HIS A 177 -13.42 -12.17 5.60
CA HIS A 177 -14.83 -11.77 5.71
C HIS A 177 -15.25 -11.78 7.19
N LYS A 178 -15.21 -10.61 7.82
CA LYS A 178 -15.49 -10.43 9.25
C LYS A 178 -16.82 -11.06 9.70
N PRO A 179 -17.96 -10.89 9.00
CA PRO A 179 -19.25 -11.44 9.44
C PRO A 179 -19.31 -12.96 9.55
N THR A 180 -18.49 -13.69 8.78
CA THR A 180 -18.48 -15.17 8.80
C THR A 180 -17.20 -15.73 9.42
N PHE A 181 -16.33 -14.88 9.95
CA PHE A 181 -15.08 -15.34 10.53
C PHE A 181 -15.33 -16.08 11.85
N SER A 182 -14.64 -17.20 12.02
CA SER A 182 -14.70 -18.01 13.23
C SER A 182 -13.30 -18.54 13.56
N PRO A 183 -12.73 -18.19 14.72
CA PRO A 183 -11.45 -18.75 15.16
C PRO A 183 -11.45 -20.29 15.16
N GLU A 184 -12.55 -20.89 15.60
CA GLU A 184 -12.72 -22.36 15.69
C GLU A 184 -12.55 -23.07 14.35
N ARG A 185 -13.04 -22.46 13.27
CA ARG A 185 -13.02 -23.06 11.92
C ARG A 185 -11.85 -22.59 11.06
N THR A 186 -11.06 -21.65 11.56
CA THR A 186 -9.92 -21.08 10.82
C THR A 186 -8.73 -22.06 10.87
N PRO A 187 -8.06 -22.33 9.73
CA PRO A 187 -6.83 -23.12 9.71
C PRO A 187 -5.78 -22.57 10.67
N THR A 188 -5.12 -23.45 11.41
CA THR A 188 -4.24 -23.09 12.54
C THR A 188 -3.11 -22.14 12.15
N LEU A 189 -2.47 -22.34 10.99
CA LEU A 189 -1.44 -21.42 10.47
C LEU A 189 -1.98 -20.02 10.14
N LEU A 190 -3.19 -19.93 9.55
CA LEU A 190 -3.84 -18.64 9.29
C LEU A 190 -4.19 -17.94 10.60
N LEU A 191 -4.68 -18.67 11.59
CA LEU A 191 -5.01 -18.10 12.90
C LEU A 191 -3.75 -17.65 13.66
N ILE A 192 -2.65 -18.38 13.56
CA ILE A 192 -1.34 -17.93 14.08
C ILE A 192 -0.91 -16.63 13.41
N SER A 193 -1.10 -16.47 12.09
CA SER A 193 -0.77 -15.20 11.41
C SER A 193 -1.57 -14.00 11.94
N ILE A 194 -2.86 -14.22 12.24
CA ILE A 194 -3.76 -13.23 12.84
C ILE A 194 -3.29 -12.87 14.26
N ILE A 195 -2.96 -13.89 15.07
CA ILE A 195 -2.41 -13.73 16.41
C ILE A 195 -1.09 -12.94 16.38
N SER A 196 -0.17 -13.25 15.45
CA SER A 196 1.11 -12.54 15.32
C SER A 196 0.91 -11.05 15.06
N ILE A 197 0.03 -10.68 14.13
CA ILE A 197 -0.26 -9.26 13.86
C ILE A 197 -0.92 -8.61 15.08
N GLY A 198 -1.93 -9.29 15.66
CA GLY A 198 -2.68 -8.81 16.81
C GLY A 198 -1.84 -8.54 18.05
N ALA A 199 -0.91 -9.44 18.36
CA ALA A 199 0.03 -9.30 19.46
C ALA A 199 0.99 -8.11 19.28
N ALA A 200 1.39 -7.81 18.04
CA ALA A 200 2.20 -6.64 17.74
C ALA A 200 1.41 -5.33 17.83
N CYS A 201 0.10 -5.38 17.58
CA CYS A 201 -0.80 -4.23 17.60
C CYS A 201 -1.53 -4.02 18.95
N LEU A 202 -1.13 -4.71 20.02
CA LEU A 202 -1.77 -4.56 21.33
C LEU A 202 -1.82 -3.10 21.80
N ASP A 203 -2.98 -2.72 22.33
CA ASP A 203 -3.24 -1.37 22.87
C ASP A 203 -2.33 -1.06 24.07
N LYS A 204 -1.97 0.22 24.20
CA LYS A 204 -1.15 0.73 25.31
C LYS A 204 -1.74 0.46 26.70
N ALA A 205 -3.04 0.23 26.82
CA ALA A 205 -3.73 -0.16 28.05
C ALA A 205 -3.19 -1.46 28.67
N TYR A 206 -2.59 -2.35 27.87
CA TYR A 206 -1.93 -3.57 28.37
C TYR A 206 -0.58 -3.28 29.05
N GLY A 207 -0.06 -2.06 28.94
CA GLY A 207 1.21 -1.65 29.53
C GLY A 207 2.42 -2.04 28.68
N GLN A 208 3.49 -1.24 28.79
CA GLN A 208 4.66 -1.35 27.91
C GLN A 208 5.28 -2.75 27.92
N ARG A 209 5.43 -3.37 29.10
CA ARG A 209 6.03 -4.71 29.24
C ARG A 209 5.30 -5.78 28.42
N VAL A 210 3.98 -5.85 28.53
CA VAL A 210 3.15 -6.83 27.79
C VAL A 210 3.20 -6.56 26.30
N THR A 211 3.14 -5.29 25.91
CA THR A 211 3.13 -4.93 24.50
C THR A 211 4.49 -5.18 23.80
N VAL A 212 5.60 -5.07 24.52
CA VAL A 212 6.93 -5.46 24.05
C VAL A 212 7.02 -6.99 23.94
N ALA A 213 6.61 -7.72 24.98
CA ALA A 213 6.57 -9.19 24.96
C ALA A 213 5.68 -9.73 23.82
N GLY A 214 4.56 -9.04 23.53
CA GLY A 214 3.69 -9.34 22.39
C GLY A 214 4.41 -9.20 21.05
N ALA A 215 5.18 -8.13 20.84
CA ALA A 215 5.99 -7.96 19.62
C ALA A 215 7.11 -9.01 19.51
N GLU A 216 7.72 -9.40 20.63
CA GLU A 216 8.71 -10.47 20.65
C GLU A 216 8.09 -11.84 20.32
N LEU A 217 6.90 -12.12 20.86
CA LEU A 217 6.12 -13.30 20.50
C LEU A 217 5.80 -13.30 19.01
N SER A 218 5.35 -12.17 18.46
CA SER A 218 5.05 -12.04 17.03
C SER A 218 6.27 -12.34 16.16
N ASN A 219 7.47 -11.89 16.55
CA ASN A 219 8.71 -12.22 15.83
C ASN A 219 9.02 -13.72 15.88
N PHE A 220 8.86 -14.36 17.05
CA PHE A 220 9.00 -15.80 17.21
C PHE A 220 8.01 -16.56 16.31
N LEU A 221 6.72 -16.21 16.37
CA LEU A 221 5.69 -16.87 15.57
C LEU A 221 5.94 -16.68 14.06
N ALA A 222 6.24 -15.45 13.62
CA ALA A 222 6.53 -15.15 12.23
C ALA A 222 7.75 -15.93 11.69
N TRP A 223 8.79 -16.10 12.52
CA TRP A 223 10.00 -16.84 12.15
C TRP A 223 9.67 -18.26 11.66
N HIS A 224 8.86 -18.99 12.43
CA HIS A 224 8.49 -20.38 12.14
C HIS A 224 7.33 -20.51 11.14
N LEU A 225 6.35 -19.60 11.19
CA LEU A 225 5.12 -19.68 10.41
C LEU A 225 5.35 -19.83 8.90
N ARG A 226 6.39 -19.17 8.35
CA ARG A 226 6.71 -19.31 6.91
C ARG A 226 7.01 -20.76 6.53
N TRP A 227 7.87 -21.41 7.31
CA TRP A 227 8.34 -22.76 6.98
C TRP A 227 7.24 -23.79 7.12
N GLU A 228 6.44 -23.70 8.19
CA GLU A 228 5.26 -24.55 8.34
C GLU A 228 4.24 -24.34 7.21
N THR A 229 4.07 -23.09 6.74
CA THR A 229 3.22 -22.82 5.58
C THR A 229 3.76 -23.45 4.30
N PHE A 230 5.09 -23.43 4.09
CA PHE A 230 5.72 -24.05 2.91
C PHE A 230 5.71 -25.57 2.94
N MET A 231 5.71 -26.17 4.14
CA MET A 231 5.64 -27.62 4.31
C MET A 231 4.21 -28.17 4.21
N ASP A 232 3.19 -27.31 4.30
CA ASP A 232 1.80 -27.74 4.18
C ASP A 232 1.47 -28.27 2.78
N SER A 233 0.69 -29.35 2.72
CA SER A 233 0.25 -29.99 1.47
C SER A 233 -0.54 -29.06 0.53
N SER A 234 -1.13 -27.99 1.07
CA SER A 234 -1.89 -26.98 0.34
C SER A 234 -1.02 -25.91 -0.32
N PHE A 235 0.28 -25.85 0.01
CA PHE A 235 1.27 -24.98 -0.65
C PHE A 235 1.74 -25.61 -1.97
N ARG A 236 0.80 -25.78 -2.91
CA ARG A 236 1.08 -26.28 -4.27
C ARG A 236 0.07 -25.70 -5.25
N PRO A 237 0.44 -25.37 -6.50
CA PRO A 237 -0.54 -24.87 -7.47
C PRO A 237 -1.65 -25.91 -7.79
N PRO A 238 -2.95 -25.54 -7.80
CA PRO A 238 -3.50 -24.29 -7.27
C PRO A 238 -3.54 -24.31 -5.73
N ALA A 239 -2.92 -23.31 -5.09
CA ALA A 239 -2.88 -23.25 -3.64
C ALA A 239 -4.22 -22.81 -3.05
N LYS A 240 -4.52 -23.26 -1.83
CA LYS A 240 -5.76 -22.89 -1.13
C LYS A 240 -5.73 -21.41 -0.71
N LEU A 241 -6.92 -20.79 -0.62
CA LEU A 241 -7.06 -19.37 -0.25
C LEU A 241 -6.38 -19.02 1.08
N TRP A 242 -6.56 -19.84 2.11
CA TRP A 242 -5.98 -19.59 3.43
C TRP A 242 -4.45 -19.52 3.40
N VAL A 243 -3.78 -20.21 2.46
CA VAL A 243 -2.32 -20.14 2.28
C VAL A 243 -1.94 -18.74 1.83
N PHE A 244 -2.63 -18.20 0.83
CA PHE A 244 -2.39 -16.82 0.38
C PHE A 244 -2.69 -15.81 1.50
N GLN A 245 -3.78 -15.97 2.23
CA GLN A 245 -4.12 -15.09 3.36
C GLN A 245 -3.02 -15.14 4.45
N THR A 246 -2.52 -16.33 4.77
CA THR A 246 -1.43 -16.52 5.75
C THR A 246 -0.15 -15.84 5.29
N LEU A 247 0.26 -16.06 4.03
CA LEU A 247 1.49 -15.48 3.48
C LEU A 247 1.40 -13.96 3.37
N ILE A 248 0.25 -13.41 2.98
CA ILE A 248 0.02 -11.95 2.89
C ILE A 248 0.12 -11.31 4.27
N HIS A 249 -0.54 -11.88 5.28
CA HIS A 249 -0.41 -11.41 6.67
C HIS A 249 1.02 -11.47 7.17
N LEU A 250 1.70 -12.59 6.93
CA LEU A 250 3.09 -12.76 7.34
C LEU A 250 4.01 -11.75 6.65
N GLU A 251 3.87 -11.52 5.35
CA GLU A 251 4.68 -10.55 4.61
C GLU A 251 4.43 -9.11 5.07
N LEU A 252 3.19 -8.74 5.39
CA LEU A 252 2.86 -7.43 5.97
C LEU A 252 3.51 -7.25 7.34
N TYR A 253 3.38 -8.26 8.21
CA TYR A 253 4.02 -8.24 9.52
C TYR A 253 5.53 -8.07 9.39
N GLU A 254 6.17 -8.89 8.56
CA GLU A 254 7.62 -8.87 8.46
C GLU A 254 8.16 -7.58 7.84
N LYS A 255 7.45 -7.01 6.86
CA LYS A 255 7.89 -5.76 6.23
C LYS A 255 7.72 -4.55 7.14
N MET A 256 6.69 -4.54 7.99
CA MET A 256 6.25 -3.33 8.70
C MET A 256 6.51 -3.35 10.21
N TYR A 257 6.48 -4.53 10.85
CA TYR A 257 6.45 -4.66 12.31
C TYR A 257 7.61 -5.46 12.92
N SER A 258 8.56 -5.91 12.10
CA SER A 258 9.53 -6.92 12.51
C SER A 258 10.99 -6.44 12.48
N THR A 259 11.89 -7.40 12.65
CA THR A 259 13.35 -7.22 12.57
C THR A 259 13.84 -6.99 11.13
N ARG A 260 15.08 -6.49 10.99
CA ARG A 260 15.77 -6.36 9.70
C ARG A 260 15.84 -7.66 8.92
N GLU A 261 16.19 -8.76 9.59
CA GLU A 261 16.33 -10.06 8.96
C GLU A 261 15.00 -10.58 8.40
N LEU A 262 13.93 -10.49 9.20
CA LEU A 262 12.59 -10.85 8.76
C LEU A 262 12.10 -9.98 7.60
N HIS A 263 12.39 -8.67 7.60
CA HIS A 263 12.07 -7.78 6.48
C HIS A 263 12.78 -8.19 5.18
N GLU A 264 14.09 -8.47 5.24
CA GLU A 264 14.88 -8.95 4.09
C GLU A 264 14.34 -10.29 3.59
N ARG A 265 14.04 -11.22 4.50
CA ARG A 265 13.41 -12.52 4.20
C ARG A 265 12.06 -12.35 3.49
N ALA A 266 11.20 -11.47 3.99
CA ALA A 266 9.92 -11.17 3.38
C ALA A 266 10.08 -10.61 1.96
N HIS A 267 11.07 -9.75 1.74
CA HIS A 267 11.34 -9.23 0.40
C HIS A 267 11.73 -10.33 -0.59
N ILE A 268 12.60 -11.26 -0.18
CA ILE A 268 13.01 -12.40 -1.01
C ILE A 268 11.81 -13.31 -1.33
N HIS A 269 11.04 -13.69 -0.31
CA HIS A 269 9.95 -14.65 -0.47
C HIS A 269 8.68 -14.07 -1.09
N HIS A 270 8.53 -12.75 -1.14
CA HIS A 270 7.42 -12.12 -1.85
C HIS A 270 7.30 -12.62 -3.29
N ALA A 271 8.43 -12.74 -4.01
CA ALA A 271 8.45 -13.29 -5.37
C ALA A 271 7.96 -14.76 -5.43
N THR A 272 8.20 -15.55 -4.38
CA THR A 272 7.67 -16.92 -4.26
C THR A 272 6.15 -16.91 -4.16
N THR A 273 5.58 -16.06 -3.29
CA THR A 273 4.12 -15.91 -3.14
C THR A 273 3.48 -15.48 -4.45
N ILE A 274 4.02 -14.45 -5.12
CA ILE A 274 3.52 -14.00 -6.43
C ILE A 274 3.60 -15.10 -7.48
N THR A 275 4.70 -15.85 -7.52
CA THR A 275 4.87 -16.97 -8.47
C THR A 275 3.84 -18.07 -8.22
N LEU A 276 3.54 -18.39 -6.97
CA LEU A 276 2.50 -19.35 -6.61
C LEU A 276 1.12 -18.87 -7.08
N MET A 277 0.82 -17.57 -6.91
CA MET A 277 -0.43 -16.96 -7.39
C MET A 277 -0.55 -17.01 -8.92
N ARG A 278 0.53 -16.73 -9.65
CA ARG A 278 0.59 -16.80 -11.13
C ARG A 278 0.36 -18.21 -11.67
N ARG A 279 0.80 -19.23 -10.93
CA ARG A 279 0.57 -20.64 -11.29
C ARG A 279 -0.85 -21.11 -10.95
N GLY A 280 -1.57 -20.38 -10.10
CA GLY A 280 -2.99 -20.60 -9.81
C GLY A 280 -3.91 -19.80 -10.74
N ARG A 281 -5.19 -19.78 -10.39
CA ARG A 281 -6.23 -18.97 -11.06
C ARG A 281 -6.57 -17.67 -10.30
N SER A 282 -5.90 -17.39 -9.18
CA SER A 282 -6.20 -16.28 -8.27
C SER A 282 -6.10 -14.91 -8.93
N LEU A 283 -5.16 -14.70 -9.86
CA LEU A 283 -4.98 -13.42 -10.60
C LEU A 283 -6.04 -13.19 -11.70
N ILE A 284 -6.83 -14.21 -12.02
CA ILE A 284 -7.91 -14.17 -13.02
C ILE A 284 -9.29 -14.21 -12.32
N GLY A 285 -9.32 -14.33 -10.99
CA GLY A 285 -10.53 -14.17 -10.19
C GLY A 285 -11.43 -15.40 -10.19
N LYS A 286 -10.88 -16.56 -10.58
CA LYS A 286 -11.53 -17.85 -10.44
C LYS A 286 -10.93 -18.58 -9.24
N SER A 287 -11.80 -19.12 -8.39
CA SER A 287 -11.37 -19.92 -7.24
C SER A 287 -10.65 -21.18 -7.72
N ALA A 288 -9.79 -21.75 -6.87
CA ALA A 288 -9.21 -23.08 -7.10
C ALA A 288 -10.29 -24.15 -7.34
N LEU A 289 -11.51 -23.92 -6.84
CA LEU A 289 -12.69 -24.76 -7.05
C LEU A 289 -13.12 -24.90 -8.53
N ASP A 290 -12.84 -23.91 -9.37
CA ASP A 290 -13.18 -23.91 -10.81
C ASP A 290 -12.10 -24.57 -11.68
N SER A 291 -11.06 -25.16 -11.07
CA SER A 291 -10.01 -25.87 -11.82
C SER A 291 -10.43 -27.31 -12.12
N PRO A 292 -10.09 -27.86 -13.29
CA PRO A 292 -10.36 -29.26 -13.61
C PRO A 292 -9.81 -30.21 -12.53
N PRO A 293 -10.48 -31.34 -12.23
CA PRO A 293 -10.03 -32.30 -11.22
C PRO A 293 -8.61 -32.78 -11.52
N ASN A 294 -7.75 -32.77 -10.50
CA ASN A 294 -6.41 -33.32 -10.61
C ASN A 294 -6.50 -34.85 -10.40
N PRO A 295 -5.99 -35.71 -11.30
CA PRO A 295 -6.12 -37.18 -11.20
C PRO A 295 -5.39 -37.81 -9.98
N ARG A 296 -4.79 -37.01 -9.09
CA ARG A 296 -4.12 -37.44 -7.87
C ARG A 296 -4.96 -37.27 -6.59
N ASP A 297 -6.15 -36.69 -6.67
CA ASP A 297 -7.01 -36.44 -5.49
C ASP A 297 -8.01 -37.58 -5.18
N ASP A 298 -7.92 -38.74 -5.87
CA ASP A 298 -8.86 -39.86 -5.73
C ASP A 298 -8.59 -40.83 -4.54
N SER A 299 -7.67 -40.51 -3.62
CA SER A 299 -7.27 -41.46 -2.56
C SER A 299 -7.81 -41.16 -1.15
N ASN A 300 -8.58 -40.11 -0.89
CA ASN A 300 -9.21 -39.94 0.42
C ASN A 300 -10.59 -39.27 0.32
N GLY A 301 -11.62 -40.05 0.65
CA GLY A 301 -13.03 -39.65 0.64
C GLY A 301 -13.35 -38.59 1.69
N SER A 302 -13.12 -37.32 1.36
CA SER A 302 -13.78 -36.18 2.00
C SER A 302 -13.89 -35.00 1.02
N ARG A 303 -14.71 -35.15 -0.03
CA ARG A 303 -15.07 -34.01 -0.91
C ARG A 303 -15.79 -32.87 -0.16
N GLN A 304 -16.15 -33.07 1.11
CA GLN A 304 -16.89 -32.11 1.94
C GLN A 304 -16.15 -31.55 3.17
N SER A 305 -14.91 -31.96 3.51
CA SER A 305 -14.24 -31.47 4.74
C SER A 305 -12.96 -30.63 4.52
N SER A 306 -12.59 -30.36 3.27
CA SER A 306 -11.25 -29.82 2.94
C SER A 306 -11.26 -28.54 2.10
N THR A 307 -12.44 -27.96 1.84
CA THR A 307 -12.66 -26.76 1.04
C THR A 307 -12.68 -25.52 1.94
N SER A 308 -11.51 -25.13 2.41
CA SER A 308 -11.27 -23.98 3.30
C SER A 308 -11.57 -22.62 2.63
N GLY A 309 -12.85 -22.35 2.32
CA GLY A 309 -13.38 -20.99 2.40
C GLY A 309 -13.56 -20.65 3.88
N VAL A 310 -13.18 -19.44 4.30
CA VAL A 310 -13.27 -19.01 5.71
C VAL A 310 -14.72 -18.97 6.21
N ALA A 311 -15.69 -18.92 5.29
CA ALA A 311 -17.11 -18.93 5.59
C ALA A 311 -17.68 -20.37 5.61
N HIS A 312 -18.37 -20.70 6.69
CA HIS A 312 -18.98 -22.01 6.90
C HIS A 312 -20.47 -21.87 7.28
N THR A 313 -21.21 -21.18 6.42
CA THR A 313 -22.64 -20.92 6.62
C THR A 313 -23.47 -22.03 5.96
N PRO A 314 -24.76 -22.20 6.34
CA PRO A 314 -25.65 -23.15 5.66
C PRO A 314 -25.90 -22.83 4.18
N ASP A 315 -25.61 -21.59 3.76
CA ASP A 315 -25.78 -21.11 2.39
C ASP A 315 -24.50 -21.35 1.58
N GLU A 316 -24.47 -22.45 0.81
CA GLU A 316 -23.33 -22.83 -0.02
C GLU A 316 -23.02 -21.79 -1.11
N TRP A 317 -24.04 -21.15 -1.68
CA TRP A 317 -23.84 -20.10 -2.69
C TRP A 317 -23.10 -18.92 -2.06
N TRP A 318 -23.52 -18.50 -0.87
CA TRP A 318 -22.87 -17.38 -0.19
C TRP A 318 -21.45 -17.70 0.23
N ASN A 319 -21.18 -18.93 0.70
CA ASN A 319 -19.82 -19.38 1.00
C ASN A 319 -18.91 -19.33 -0.25
N HIS A 320 -19.43 -19.74 -1.41
CA HIS A 320 -18.70 -19.68 -2.68
C HIS A 320 -18.46 -18.21 -3.11
N TRP A 321 -19.47 -17.35 -2.98
CA TRP A 321 -19.35 -15.91 -3.25
C TRP A 321 -18.27 -15.26 -2.37
N ILE A 322 -18.29 -15.52 -1.05
CA ILE A 322 -17.28 -15.01 -0.10
C ILE A 322 -15.89 -15.50 -0.52
N THR A 323 -15.74 -16.77 -0.87
CA THR A 323 -14.46 -17.35 -1.27
C THR A 323 -13.89 -16.69 -2.52
N ASN A 324 -14.73 -16.41 -3.52
CA ASN A 324 -14.33 -15.72 -4.74
C ASN A 324 -13.89 -14.28 -4.48
N GLU A 325 -14.66 -13.54 -3.67
CA GLU A 325 -14.34 -12.16 -3.33
C GLU A 325 -13.10 -12.06 -2.42
N ALA A 326 -12.96 -12.96 -1.44
CA ALA A 326 -11.76 -13.07 -0.60
C ALA A 326 -10.50 -13.39 -1.43
N THR A 327 -10.62 -14.27 -2.42
CA THR A 327 -9.52 -14.58 -3.37
C THR A 327 -9.11 -13.35 -4.17
N ARG A 328 -10.09 -12.57 -4.64
CA ARG A 328 -9.87 -11.31 -5.34
C ARG A 328 -9.17 -10.28 -4.45
N ARG A 329 -9.65 -10.11 -3.22
CA ARG A 329 -9.08 -9.19 -2.22
C ARG A 329 -7.65 -9.58 -1.83
N ALA A 330 -7.39 -10.88 -1.66
CA ALA A 330 -6.03 -11.41 -1.41
C ALA A 330 -5.08 -11.10 -2.58
N ALA A 331 -5.53 -11.27 -3.84
CA ALA A 331 -4.71 -10.93 -5.00
C ALA A 331 -4.37 -9.44 -5.08
N PHE A 332 -5.34 -8.58 -4.78
CA PHE A 332 -5.06 -7.15 -4.71
C PHE A 332 -4.19 -6.75 -3.52
N ALA A 333 -4.33 -7.41 -2.37
CA ALA A 333 -3.44 -7.17 -1.23
C ALA A 333 -1.98 -7.50 -1.58
N ALA A 334 -1.72 -8.61 -2.27
CA ALA A 334 -0.39 -8.93 -2.78
C ALA A 334 0.14 -7.86 -3.74
N PHE A 335 -0.69 -7.36 -4.65
CA PHE A 335 -0.34 -6.27 -5.58
C PHE A 335 -0.05 -4.94 -4.87
N ILE A 336 -0.82 -4.63 -3.82
CA ILE A 336 -0.60 -3.46 -2.95
C ILE A 336 0.74 -3.57 -2.24
N ILE A 337 1.04 -4.72 -1.63
CA ILE A 337 2.32 -4.99 -0.96
C ILE A 337 3.48 -4.80 -1.93
N ASP A 338 3.38 -5.33 -3.15
CA ASP A 338 4.44 -5.19 -4.17
C ASP A 338 4.68 -3.72 -4.55
N SER A 339 3.62 -2.96 -4.78
CA SER A 339 3.70 -1.61 -5.36
C SER A 339 3.96 -0.50 -4.34
N ILE A 340 3.33 -0.57 -3.17
CA ILE A 340 3.49 0.45 -2.13
C ILE A 340 4.84 0.26 -1.41
N HIS A 341 5.18 -0.97 -1.04
CA HIS A 341 6.43 -1.22 -0.32
C HIS A 341 7.68 -1.07 -1.21
N SER A 342 7.59 -1.34 -2.52
CA SER A 342 8.69 -0.99 -3.45
C SER A 342 8.96 0.51 -3.48
N THR A 343 7.90 1.31 -3.53
CA THR A 343 7.98 2.77 -3.50
C THR A 343 8.55 3.28 -2.16
N MET A 344 8.14 2.69 -1.05
CA MET A 344 8.49 3.15 0.30
C MET A 344 9.89 2.73 0.75
N PHE A 345 10.34 1.53 0.38
CA PHE A 345 11.65 0.98 0.80
C PHE A 345 12.70 0.99 -0.31
N GLY A 346 12.36 1.44 -1.52
CA GLY A 346 13.26 1.40 -2.68
C GLY A 346 13.48 0.01 -3.25
N HIS A 347 12.56 -0.93 -2.98
CA HIS A 347 12.65 -2.30 -3.50
C HIS A 347 12.25 -2.36 -4.98
N SER A 348 12.60 -3.45 -5.66
CA SER A 348 12.08 -3.74 -7.00
C SER A 348 10.68 -4.34 -6.93
N THR A 349 9.79 -3.92 -7.84
CA THR A 349 8.47 -4.55 -8.01
C THR A 349 8.60 -5.89 -8.75
N VAL A 350 7.78 -6.87 -8.38
CA VAL A 350 7.70 -8.18 -9.03
C VAL A 350 6.50 -8.28 -9.97
N MET A 351 5.42 -7.54 -9.70
CA MET A 351 4.18 -7.56 -10.47
C MET A 351 4.08 -6.39 -11.44
N VAL A 352 3.33 -6.61 -12.52
CA VAL A 352 2.98 -5.56 -13.49
C VAL A 352 1.47 -5.39 -13.53
N ALA A 353 0.98 -4.15 -13.58
CA ALA A 353 -0.44 -3.84 -13.55
C ALA A 353 -1.28 -4.65 -14.57
N HIS A 354 -0.80 -4.87 -15.80
CA HIS A 354 -1.55 -5.58 -16.85
C HIS A 354 -1.79 -7.08 -16.56
N GLU A 355 -1.07 -7.67 -15.61
CA GLU A 355 -1.29 -9.05 -15.15
C GLU A 355 -2.57 -9.17 -14.30
N MET A 356 -3.03 -8.07 -13.69
CA MET A 356 -4.20 -8.02 -12.83
C MET A 356 -5.50 -7.90 -13.63
N ARG A 357 -6.04 -9.03 -14.09
CA ARG A 357 -7.29 -9.10 -14.87
C ARG A 357 -8.51 -9.38 -13.99
N LEU A 358 -8.63 -8.62 -12.90
CA LEU A 358 -9.70 -8.74 -11.92
C LEU A 358 -10.62 -7.51 -11.99
N PRO A 359 -11.94 -7.65 -11.73
CA PRO A 359 -12.75 -6.51 -11.32
C PRO A 359 -12.23 -5.92 -10.02
N LEU A 360 -12.46 -4.63 -9.80
CA LEU A 360 -12.23 -4.02 -8.49
C LEU A 360 -13.12 -4.71 -7.43
N PRO A 361 -12.69 -4.73 -6.14
CA PRO A 361 -13.48 -5.31 -5.05
C PRO A 361 -14.89 -4.76 -4.97
N CYS A 362 -15.81 -5.59 -4.46
CA CYS A 362 -17.21 -5.21 -4.27
C CYS A 362 -17.37 -4.08 -3.22
N ASP A 363 -18.54 -3.44 -3.22
CA ASP A 363 -18.90 -2.41 -2.25
C ASP A 363 -18.79 -2.92 -0.81
N GLU A 364 -18.41 -2.05 0.14
CA GLU A 364 -18.27 -2.44 1.55
C GLU A 364 -19.57 -2.94 2.17
N LYS A 365 -20.73 -2.47 1.70
CA LYS A 365 -22.02 -2.98 2.17
C LYS A 365 -22.23 -4.44 1.78
N LEU A 366 -21.77 -4.84 0.59
CA LEU A 366 -21.80 -6.25 0.15
C LEU A 366 -20.84 -7.09 0.99
N TRP A 367 -19.62 -6.58 1.22
CA TRP A 367 -18.59 -7.29 2.00
C TRP A 367 -18.88 -7.38 3.50
N LYS A 368 -19.72 -6.50 4.03
CA LYS A 368 -20.16 -6.52 5.44
C LYS A 368 -21.52 -7.18 5.64
N ALA A 369 -22.14 -7.71 4.58
CA ALA A 369 -23.43 -8.39 4.66
C ALA A 369 -23.37 -9.62 5.57
N GLN A 370 -24.46 -9.92 6.27
CA GLN A 370 -24.55 -11.01 7.24
C GLN A 370 -25.30 -12.24 6.71
N SER A 371 -25.82 -12.18 5.48
CA SER A 371 -26.47 -13.32 4.81
C SER A 371 -26.43 -13.20 3.30
N GLY A 372 -26.57 -14.33 2.59
CA GLY A 372 -26.68 -14.34 1.13
C GLY A 372 -27.92 -13.57 0.61
N ALA A 373 -29.03 -13.63 1.33
CA ALA A 373 -30.25 -12.86 0.99
C ALA A 373 -30.00 -11.34 1.05
N GLU A 374 -29.23 -10.88 2.03
CA GLU A 374 -28.85 -9.48 2.13
C GLU A 374 -27.95 -9.04 0.96
N VAL A 375 -26.99 -9.88 0.55
CA VAL A 375 -26.15 -9.64 -0.63
C VAL A 375 -27.03 -9.40 -1.87
N GLY A 376 -27.99 -10.28 -2.14
CA GLY A 376 -28.90 -10.14 -3.29
C GLY A 376 -29.73 -8.86 -3.25
N ARG A 377 -30.22 -8.45 -2.06
CA ARG A 377 -30.97 -7.19 -1.88
C ARG A 377 -30.10 -5.95 -2.15
N ILE A 378 -28.87 -5.93 -1.65
CA ILE A 378 -27.94 -4.81 -1.84
C ILE A 378 -27.50 -4.75 -3.31
N GLU A 379 -27.20 -5.89 -3.93
CA GLU A 379 -26.82 -5.97 -5.34
C GLU A 379 -27.93 -5.44 -6.25
N ALA A 380 -29.19 -5.85 -6.04
CA ALA A 380 -30.33 -5.32 -6.77
C ALA A 380 -30.48 -3.79 -6.63
N ASN A 381 -30.26 -3.24 -5.43
CA ASN A 381 -30.27 -1.80 -5.20
C ASN A 381 -29.15 -1.09 -5.98
N LEU A 382 -27.92 -1.60 -5.93
CA LEU A 382 -26.79 -1.06 -6.68
C LEU A 382 -27.05 -1.08 -8.19
N MET A 383 -27.59 -2.19 -8.72
CA MET A 383 -27.95 -2.31 -10.13
C MET A 383 -29.04 -1.31 -10.54
N SER A 384 -30.05 -1.09 -9.70
CA SER A 384 -31.11 -0.10 -9.96
C SER A 384 -30.58 1.34 -10.01
N ASN A 385 -29.52 1.62 -9.27
CA ASN A 385 -28.81 2.90 -9.26
C ASN A 385 -27.73 3.00 -10.35
N GLY A 386 -27.62 2.01 -11.24
CA GLY A 386 -26.63 1.97 -12.33
C GLY A 386 -25.19 1.73 -11.87
N ILE A 387 -24.97 1.33 -10.62
CA ILE A 387 -23.64 1.02 -10.08
C ILE A 387 -23.25 -0.40 -10.52
N LYS A 388 -22.16 -0.52 -11.29
CA LYS A 388 -21.65 -1.79 -11.81
C LYS A 388 -20.19 -1.99 -11.41
N SER A 389 -19.78 -3.25 -11.29
CA SER A 389 -18.37 -3.62 -11.08
C SER A 389 -17.52 -3.19 -12.28
N ILE A 390 -16.37 -2.58 -12.00
CA ILE A 390 -15.43 -2.07 -13.02
C ILE A 390 -14.15 -2.93 -13.00
N PRO A 391 -13.65 -3.41 -14.16
CA PRO A 391 -12.34 -4.05 -14.27
C PRO A 391 -11.21 -3.15 -13.74
N PHE A 392 -10.23 -3.70 -13.02
CA PHE A 392 -9.09 -2.94 -12.48
C PHE A 392 -8.38 -2.11 -13.54
N LEU A 393 -8.05 -2.71 -14.70
CA LEU A 393 -7.36 -2.00 -15.78
C LEU A 393 -8.18 -0.82 -16.32
N GLU A 394 -9.49 -0.98 -16.41
CA GLU A 394 -10.40 0.10 -16.81
C GLU A 394 -10.45 1.20 -15.74
N GLY A 395 -10.54 0.83 -14.46
CA GLY A 395 -10.45 1.78 -13.34
C GLY A 395 -9.12 2.55 -13.32
N LEU A 396 -8.01 1.86 -13.56
CA LEU A 396 -6.68 2.47 -13.64
C LEU A 396 -6.59 3.44 -14.82
N LYS A 397 -7.08 3.04 -16.00
CA LYS A 397 -7.18 3.89 -17.19
C LYS A 397 -8.01 5.15 -16.95
N ARG A 398 -9.16 5.03 -16.28
CA ARG A 398 -9.99 6.18 -15.89
C ARG A 398 -9.26 7.11 -14.94
N THR A 399 -8.59 6.54 -13.93
CA THR A 399 -7.80 7.31 -12.95
C THR A 399 -6.66 8.08 -13.64
N LEU A 400 -5.92 7.43 -14.56
CA LEU A 400 -4.89 8.07 -15.40
C LEU A 400 -5.46 9.20 -16.27
N SER A 401 -6.71 9.05 -16.69
CA SER A 401 -7.43 10.05 -17.51
C SER A 401 -8.16 11.11 -16.67
N SER A 402 -7.94 11.14 -15.35
CA SER A 402 -8.63 12.04 -14.42
C SER A 402 -10.17 11.92 -14.44
N GLN A 403 -10.67 10.72 -14.66
CA GLN A 403 -12.10 10.39 -14.62
C GLN A 403 -12.47 9.75 -13.28
N GLU A 404 -13.66 10.07 -12.76
CA GLU A 404 -14.17 9.49 -11.50
C GLU A 404 -14.34 7.96 -11.61
N VAL A 405 -13.94 7.25 -10.55
CA VAL A 405 -14.11 5.80 -10.44
C VAL A 405 -14.92 5.46 -9.19
N GLN A 406 -16.11 4.90 -9.38
CA GLN A 406 -16.94 4.44 -8.27
C GLN A 406 -16.38 3.11 -7.74
N THR A 407 -15.90 3.12 -6.50
CA THR A 407 -15.35 1.95 -5.80
C THR A 407 -15.33 2.21 -4.29
N ASN A 408 -14.87 1.27 -3.46
CA ASN A 408 -14.71 1.44 -2.01
C ASN A 408 -13.33 2.03 -1.65
N SER A 409 -13.03 2.13 -0.35
CA SER A 409 -11.71 2.56 0.14
C SER A 409 -10.58 1.63 -0.33
N PHE A 410 -10.77 0.31 -0.19
CA PHE A 410 -9.78 -0.68 -0.61
C PHE A 410 -9.50 -0.62 -2.12
N GLY A 411 -10.55 -0.46 -2.94
CA GLY A 411 -10.45 -0.21 -4.38
C GLY A 411 -9.68 1.06 -4.73
N ARG A 412 -9.80 2.13 -3.96
CA ARG A 412 -8.98 3.34 -4.15
C ARG A 412 -7.52 3.11 -3.80
N MET A 413 -7.23 2.36 -2.73
CA MET A 413 -5.87 1.94 -2.41
C MET A 413 -5.25 1.11 -3.55
N ILE A 414 -6.04 0.20 -4.15
CA ILE A 414 -5.63 -0.59 -5.32
C ILE A 414 -5.31 0.30 -6.52
N LEU A 415 -6.13 1.31 -6.80
CA LEU A 415 -5.87 2.25 -7.91
C LEU A 415 -4.60 3.06 -7.68
N MET A 416 -4.35 3.53 -6.45
CA MET A 416 -3.10 4.21 -6.09
C MET A 416 -1.89 3.28 -6.24
N ALA A 417 -1.98 2.04 -5.75
CA ALA A 417 -0.95 1.03 -5.97
C ALA A 417 -0.70 0.80 -7.47
N GLY A 418 -1.75 0.80 -8.30
CA GLY A 418 -1.65 0.74 -9.76
C GLY A 418 -0.90 1.92 -10.38
N LEU A 419 -1.18 3.15 -9.94
CA LEU A 419 -0.44 4.33 -10.40
C LEU A 419 1.04 4.30 -9.99
N LEU A 420 1.34 3.88 -8.75
CA LEU A 420 2.71 3.69 -8.26
C LEU A 420 3.44 2.60 -9.06
N ASN A 421 2.78 1.48 -9.34
CA ASN A 421 3.33 0.40 -10.17
C ASN A 421 3.70 0.90 -11.57
N VAL A 422 2.79 1.63 -12.23
CA VAL A 422 3.06 2.25 -13.54
C VAL A 422 4.21 3.24 -13.44
N SER A 423 4.25 4.09 -12.41
CA SER A 423 5.34 5.04 -12.17
C SER A 423 6.70 4.34 -12.09
N TRP A 424 6.78 3.26 -11.31
CA TRP A 424 8.01 2.49 -11.13
C TRP A 424 8.48 1.88 -12.46
N HIS A 425 7.59 1.21 -13.20
CA HIS A 425 7.94 0.57 -14.48
C HIS A 425 8.36 1.60 -15.53
N MET A 426 7.73 2.78 -15.56
CA MET A 426 8.12 3.85 -16.48
C MET A 426 9.51 4.41 -16.12
N ASN A 427 9.79 4.61 -14.83
CA ASN A 427 11.10 5.06 -14.38
C ASN A 427 12.19 4.03 -14.69
N GLN A 428 11.91 2.74 -14.48
CA GLN A 428 12.85 1.65 -14.77
C GLN A 428 13.16 1.56 -16.27
N ARG A 429 12.15 1.72 -17.13
CA ARG A 429 12.33 1.77 -18.59
C ARG A 429 13.21 2.94 -19.01
N ASP A 430 12.97 4.13 -18.46
CA ASP A 430 13.81 5.31 -18.72
C ASP A 430 15.29 5.03 -18.38
N LEU A 431 15.56 4.39 -17.24
CA LEU A 431 16.91 4.02 -16.82
C LEU A 431 17.56 2.99 -17.76
N GLN A 432 16.81 1.99 -18.20
CA GLN A 432 17.30 0.97 -19.15
C GLN A 432 17.67 1.60 -20.50
N VAL A 433 16.82 2.48 -21.04
CA VAL A 433 17.10 3.19 -22.30
C VAL A 433 18.36 4.06 -22.18
N ASN A 434 18.53 4.78 -21.06
CA ASN A 434 19.72 5.60 -20.84
C ASN A 434 21.01 4.76 -20.71
N SER A 435 20.92 3.54 -20.19
CA SER A 435 22.07 2.66 -19.98
C SER A 435 22.59 2.02 -21.28
N LEU A 436 21.73 1.89 -22.30
CA LEU A 436 22.05 1.24 -23.58
C LEU A 436 22.63 2.19 -24.66
N GLY A 437 22.71 3.50 -24.39
CA GLY A 437 23.47 4.46 -25.21
C GLY A 437 22.80 5.82 -25.45
N ASN A 438 23.59 6.89 -25.31
CA ASN A 438 23.21 8.27 -25.62
C ASN A 438 22.99 8.44 -27.14
N GLY A 439 21.74 8.50 -27.60
CA GLY A 439 21.47 8.92 -28.99
C GLY A 439 20.07 8.70 -29.54
N VAL A 440 19.27 7.77 -28.99
CA VAL A 440 17.89 7.54 -29.48
C VAL A 440 16.83 8.27 -28.64
N SER A 441 17.25 8.93 -27.56
CA SER A 441 16.38 9.63 -26.61
C SER A 441 15.63 10.84 -27.20
N SER A 442 15.99 11.29 -28.41
CA SER A 442 15.32 12.41 -29.09
C SER A 442 14.10 12.00 -29.93
N ALA A 443 13.85 10.70 -30.16
CA ALA A 443 12.74 10.26 -31.02
C ALA A 443 11.37 10.25 -30.32
N LEU A 444 11.34 10.34 -28.98
CA LEU A 444 10.11 10.31 -28.19
C LEU A 444 10.20 11.42 -27.14
N GLY A 445 9.67 12.61 -27.43
CA GLY A 445 9.50 13.71 -26.48
C GLY A 445 8.53 13.41 -25.33
N GLY A 446 8.70 12.26 -24.66
CA GLY A 446 7.74 11.63 -23.77
C GLY A 446 8.14 11.53 -22.30
N ARG A 447 9.39 11.86 -21.93
CA ARG A 447 9.88 11.68 -20.54
C ARG A 447 9.11 12.54 -19.52
N ASP A 448 8.91 13.81 -19.83
CA ASP A 448 8.16 14.71 -18.95
C ASP A 448 6.63 14.54 -19.12
N LYS A 449 6.19 13.97 -20.25
CA LYS A 449 4.78 13.78 -20.57
C LYS A 449 4.12 12.71 -19.68
N TRP A 450 4.79 11.58 -19.46
CA TRP A 450 4.25 10.52 -18.58
C TRP A 450 4.28 10.94 -17.10
N ARG A 451 5.33 11.68 -16.69
CA ARG A 451 5.45 12.22 -15.31
C ARG A 451 4.36 13.24 -15.00
N GLY A 452 4.14 14.22 -15.88
CA GLY A 452 3.07 15.20 -15.72
C GLY A 452 1.68 14.57 -15.77
N THR A 453 1.52 13.47 -16.49
CA THR A 453 0.29 12.68 -16.48
C THR A 453 0.06 11.98 -15.15
N LEU A 454 1.05 11.26 -14.62
CA LEU A 454 0.92 10.57 -13.34
C LEU A 454 0.76 11.52 -12.16
N THR A 455 1.46 12.65 -12.18
CA THR A 455 1.34 13.70 -11.15
C THR A 455 -0.11 14.20 -11.07
N ARG A 456 -0.72 14.52 -12.23
CA ARG A 456 -2.15 14.88 -12.30
C ARG A 456 -3.08 13.74 -11.88
N ALA A 457 -2.74 12.49 -12.22
CA ALA A 457 -3.51 11.33 -11.82
C ALA A 457 -3.51 11.13 -10.29
N PHE A 458 -2.39 11.37 -9.61
CA PHE A 458 -2.32 11.32 -8.14
C PHE A 458 -3.23 12.37 -7.50
N ASP A 459 -3.22 13.61 -8.02
CA ASP A 459 -4.06 14.69 -7.51
C ASP A 459 -5.54 14.43 -7.80
N SER A 460 -5.87 13.98 -9.01
CA SER A 460 -7.24 13.59 -9.37
C SER A 460 -7.74 12.42 -8.53
N TRP A 461 -6.89 11.43 -8.23
CA TRP A 461 -7.23 10.31 -7.36
C TRP A 461 -7.58 10.79 -5.95
N LYS A 462 -6.75 11.68 -5.38
CA LYS A 462 -7.02 12.25 -4.04
C LYS A 462 -8.31 13.07 -4.04
N ALA A 463 -8.54 13.89 -5.06
CA ALA A 463 -9.74 14.71 -5.19
C ALA A 463 -11.02 13.85 -5.34
N ASP A 464 -10.98 12.78 -6.14
CA ASP A 464 -12.08 11.82 -6.27
C ASP A 464 -12.38 11.12 -4.93
N PHE A 465 -11.35 10.72 -4.21
CA PHE A 465 -11.48 10.11 -2.89
C PHE A 465 -12.10 11.10 -1.89
N ASP A 466 -11.63 12.35 -1.83
CA ASP A 466 -12.22 13.40 -0.99
C ASP A 466 -13.69 13.66 -1.31
N LYS A 467 -14.06 13.62 -2.60
CA LYS A 467 -15.45 13.77 -3.05
C LYS A 467 -16.31 12.58 -2.62
N SER A 468 -15.80 11.35 -2.75
CA SER A 468 -16.49 10.12 -2.33
C SER A 468 -16.77 10.12 -0.83
N LEU A 469 -15.81 10.55 -0.02
CA LEU A 469 -15.98 10.62 1.44
C LEU A 469 -17.05 11.66 1.84
N LYS A 470 -17.08 12.83 1.18
CA LYS A 470 -18.12 13.84 1.39
C LYS A 470 -19.52 13.31 1.03
N ARG A 471 -19.64 12.49 -0.03
CA ARG A 471 -20.91 11.83 -0.41
C ARG A 471 -21.34 10.80 0.63
N SER A 472 -20.40 10.03 1.18
CA SER A 472 -20.65 9.03 2.23
C SER A 472 -20.97 9.65 3.61
N GLY A 473 -20.48 10.87 3.88
CA GLY A 473 -20.69 11.60 5.13
C GLY A 473 -22.02 12.34 5.27
N ASN A 474 -23.01 12.15 4.38
CA ASN A 474 -24.28 12.85 4.46
C ASN A 474 -25.14 12.32 5.65
N PRO A 475 -25.51 13.15 6.65
CA PRO A 475 -26.17 12.71 7.89
C PRO A 475 -27.65 12.30 7.74
N ALA A 476 -28.18 12.26 6.51
CA ALA A 476 -29.58 11.97 6.24
C ALA A 476 -29.94 10.48 6.20
N ASP A 477 -29.01 9.56 6.50
CA ASP A 477 -29.28 8.12 6.57
C ASP A 477 -29.64 7.71 8.02
N PRO A 478 -30.94 7.47 8.33
CA PRO A 478 -31.39 7.14 9.69
C PRO A 478 -30.97 5.73 10.15
N TYR A 479 -30.36 4.92 9.25
CA TYR A 479 -30.00 3.53 9.52
C TYR A 479 -28.52 3.31 9.85
N ARG A 480 -27.72 4.37 10.12
CA ARG A 480 -26.36 4.21 10.65
C ARG A 480 -26.40 3.80 12.14
N PHE A 481 -26.74 2.55 12.42
CA PHE A 481 -26.48 1.92 13.71
C PHE A 481 -25.00 1.52 13.78
N GLY A 482 -24.27 2.05 14.77
CA GLY A 482 -22.95 1.55 15.17
C GLY A 482 -21.88 2.63 15.31
N SER A 483 -21.42 2.85 16.54
CA SER A 483 -20.24 3.66 16.89
C SER A 483 -18.94 3.19 16.20
N SER A 484 -18.94 1.98 15.60
CA SER A 484 -17.82 1.38 14.86
C SER A 484 -17.54 2.05 13.51
N GLY A 485 -18.52 2.72 12.88
CA GLY A 485 -18.33 3.34 11.55
C GLY A 485 -17.53 4.66 11.54
N ARG A 486 -17.08 5.14 12.71
CA ARG A 486 -16.32 6.39 12.87
C ARG A 486 -14.80 6.17 12.84
N ASP A 487 -14.32 5.06 13.37
CA ASP A 487 -12.89 4.72 13.34
C ASP A 487 -12.44 4.22 11.97
N ASP A 488 -13.23 3.38 11.31
CA ASP A 488 -13.02 2.96 9.91
C ASP A 488 -12.84 4.19 9.00
N ALA A 489 -13.66 5.24 9.19
CA ALA A 489 -13.62 6.45 8.37
C ALA A 489 -12.34 7.27 8.60
N ASN A 490 -11.80 7.28 9.82
CA ASN A 490 -10.57 8.00 10.16
C ASN A 490 -9.32 7.29 9.62
N VAL A 491 -9.22 5.98 9.78
CA VAL A 491 -8.12 5.16 9.22
C VAL A 491 -8.09 5.29 7.70
N VAL A 492 -9.26 5.20 7.06
CA VAL A 492 -9.41 5.37 5.60
C VAL A 492 -9.07 6.79 5.14
N PHE A 493 -9.53 7.82 5.86
CA PHE A 493 -9.27 9.22 5.52
C PHE A 493 -7.77 9.55 5.58
N GLU A 494 -7.11 9.12 6.63
CA GLU A 494 -5.70 9.40 6.87
C GLU A 494 -4.79 8.61 5.93
N SER A 495 -5.12 7.35 5.62
CA SER A 495 -4.38 6.56 4.64
C SER A 495 -4.36 7.22 3.26
N ARG A 496 -5.41 7.96 2.87
CA ARG A 496 -5.44 8.72 1.61
C ARG A 496 -4.37 9.81 1.59
N VAL A 497 -4.22 10.56 2.68
CA VAL A 497 -3.22 11.65 2.79
C VAL A 497 -1.82 11.06 2.68
N VAL A 498 -1.56 9.97 3.41
CA VAL A 498 -0.26 9.28 3.43
C VAL A 498 0.15 8.81 2.03
N LEU A 499 -0.75 8.10 1.32
CA LEU A 499 -0.42 7.53 0.01
C LEU A 499 -0.26 8.59 -1.08
N HIS A 500 -1.03 9.67 -1.04
CA HIS A 500 -0.90 10.78 -1.99
C HIS A 500 0.47 11.47 -1.86
N HIS A 501 0.91 11.75 -0.64
CA HIS A 501 2.22 12.35 -0.42
C HIS A 501 3.36 11.38 -0.76
N LEU A 502 3.25 10.10 -0.39
CA LEU A 502 4.22 9.08 -0.80
C LEU A 502 4.40 9.04 -2.33
N ALA A 503 3.30 9.09 -3.08
CA ALA A 503 3.33 9.07 -4.53
C ALA A 503 4.08 10.27 -5.13
N HIS A 504 3.84 11.47 -4.61
CA HIS A 504 4.56 12.67 -5.04
C HIS A 504 6.03 12.64 -4.63
N LEU A 505 6.35 12.26 -3.39
CA LEU A 505 7.74 12.11 -2.94
C LEU A 505 8.52 11.18 -3.88
N ALA A 506 8.01 9.97 -4.10
CA ALA A 506 8.66 8.98 -4.95
C ALA A 506 8.69 9.35 -6.44
N MET A 507 7.75 10.18 -6.92
CA MET A 507 7.80 10.71 -8.28
C MET A 507 8.98 11.66 -8.48
N HIS A 508 9.34 12.41 -7.44
CA HIS A 508 10.27 13.53 -7.53
C HIS A 508 11.69 13.25 -6.99
N VAL A 509 11.87 12.21 -6.17
CA VAL A 509 13.18 11.82 -5.63
C VAL A 509 13.26 10.32 -5.33
N ASP A 510 14.45 9.76 -5.52
CA ASP A 510 14.76 8.39 -5.12
C ASP A 510 15.12 8.34 -3.63
N ILE A 511 14.42 7.51 -2.86
CA ILE A 511 14.69 7.32 -1.44
C ILE A 511 16.10 6.78 -1.20
N VAL A 512 16.62 5.93 -2.09
CA VAL A 512 17.94 5.33 -1.97
C VAL A 512 19.02 6.42 -2.05
N ASP A 513 18.87 7.38 -2.96
CA ASP A 513 19.79 8.52 -3.07
C ASP A 513 19.75 9.41 -1.82
N CYS A 514 18.56 9.65 -1.24
CA CYS A 514 18.44 10.37 0.03
C CYS A 514 19.16 9.63 1.17
N GLN A 515 19.01 8.31 1.25
CA GLN A 515 19.61 7.49 2.30
C GLN A 515 21.14 7.43 2.18
N ILE A 516 21.68 7.27 0.96
CA ILE A 516 23.13 7.33 0.72
C ILE A 516 23.65 8.72 1.08
N PHE A 517 22.94 9.78 0.68
CA PHE A 517 23.33 11.16 1.03
C PHE A 517 23.40 11.36 2.55
N ALA A 518 22.48 10.76 3.29
CA ALA A 518 22.43 10.70 4.76
C ALA A 518 23.43 9.73 5.42
N ARG A 519 24.39 9.17 4.67
CA ARG A 519 25.43 8.25 5.17
C ARG A 519 24.91 6.88 5.63
N ALA A 520 23.91 6.34 4.94
CA ALA A 520 23.53 4.94 5.12
C ALA A 520 24.71 4.02 4.78
N LYS A 521 25.09 3.13 5.72
CA LYS A 521 26.22 2.20 5.54
C LYS A 521 25.85 0.98 4.72
N ARG A 522 24.60 0.52 4.81
CA ARG A 522 24.05 -0.61 4.09
C ARG A 522 22.66 -0.28 3.60
N LEU A 523 22.35 -0.62 2.35
CA LEU A 523 21.01 -0.50 1.76
C LEU A 523 20.73 -1.73 0.90
N LEU A 524 19.50 -2.26 0.98
CA LEU A 524 19.06 -3.41 0.17
C LEU A 524 20.03 -4.61 0.23
N GLY A 525 20.56 -4.88 1.43
CA GLY A 525 21.53 -5.95 1.68
C GLY A 525 22.98 -5.65 1.25
N ARG A 526 23.25 -4.52 0.58
CA ARG A 526 24.57 -4.15 0.03
C ARG A 526 25.25 -3.08 0.88
N ALA A 527 26.57 -3.21 1.07
CA ALA A 527 27.37 -2.16 1.69
C ALA A 527 27.55 -1.00 0.71
N ILE A 528 27.49 0.23 1.22
CA ILE A 528 27.67 1.45 0.42
C ILE A 528 29.14 1.84 0.42
N GLY A 529 29.74 1.90 -0.77
CA GLY A 529 31.13 2.30 -0.95
C GLY A 529 31.32 3.82 -1.05
N ALA A 530 32.56 4.27 -0.96
CA ALA A 530 32.91 5.69 -1.14
C ALA A 530 32.53 6.22 -2.54
N GLN A 531 32.60 5.37 -3.57
CA GLN A 531 32.20 5.73 -4.93
C GLN A 531 30.69 5.96 -5.04
N ASP A 532 29.89 5.08 -4.46
CA ASP A 532 28.42 5.22 -4.41
C ASP A 532 28.04 6.53 -3.71
N LEU A 533 28.70 6.81 -2.59
CA LEU A 533 28.50 8.03 -1.83
C LEU A 533 28.84 9.29 -2.64
N SER A 534 30.02 9.32 -3.27
CA SER A 534 30.44 10.48 -4.08
C SER A 534 29.50 10.72 -5.26
N SER A 535 28.99 9.64 -5.86
CA SER A 535 28.05 9.71 -6.98
C SER A 535 26.69 10.21 -6.53
N ALA A 536 26.17 9.73 -5.40
CA ALA A 536 24.92 10.21 -4.81
C ALA A 536 25.03 11.67 -4.37
N GLN A 537 26.14 12.09 -3.76
CA GLN A 537 26.36 13.49 -3.40
C GLN A 537 26.33 14.41 -4.61
N ARG A 538 27.00 14.04 -5.70
CA ARG A 538 26.95 14.80 -6.97
C ARG A 538 25.53 14.87 -7.52
N ARG A 539 24.82 13.74 -7.58
CA ARG A 539 23.41 13.71 -8.04
C ARG A 539 22.52 14.59 -7.18
N MET A 540 22.62 14.51 -5.87
CA MET A 540 21.76 15.24 -4.94
C MET A 540 22.06 16.74 -4.96
N LYS A 541 23.34 17.15 -4.93
CA LYS A 541 23.75 18.56 -4.87
C LYS A 541 23.68 19.27 -6.22
N ASP A 542 24.24 18.66 -7.26
CA ASP A 542 24.49 19.37 -8.52
C ASP A 542 23.33 19.20 -9.51
N ILE A 543 22.54 18.13 -9.39
CA ILE A 543 21.47 17.78 -10.35
C ILE A 543 20.09 17.93 -9.73
N TRP A 544 19.83 17.27 -8.60
CA TRP A 544 18.50 17.19 -8.01
C TRP A 544 18.12 18.48 -7.28
N ALA A 545 18.89 18.92 -6.28
CA ALA A 545 18.53 20.07 -5.43
C ALA A 545 18.23 21.37 -6.20
N PRO A 546 18.94 21.73 -7.29
CA PRO A 546 18.62 22.93 -8.08
C PRO A 546 17.33 22.80 -8.92
N SER A 547 16.83 21.58 -9.12
CA SER A 547 15.71 21.29 -10.02
C SER A 547 14.34 21.67 -9.45
N VAL A 548 13.36 21.84 -10.34
CA VAL A 548 11.93 22.00 -9.97
C VAL A 548 11.44 20.79 -9.18
N ARG A 549 11.90 19.58 -9.54
CA ARG A 549 11.48 18.34 -8.88
C ARG A 549 11.86 18.31 -7.40
N ALA A 550 13.03 18.84 -7.04
CA ALA A 550 13.42 18.90 -5.64
C ALA A 550 12.55 19.88 -4.83
N ARG A 551 12.10 20.97 -5.45
CA ARG A 551 11.13 21.89 -4.84
C ARG A 551 9.77 21.23 -4.66
N ASP A 552 9.26 20.52 -5.67
CA ASP A 552 8.01 19.77 -5.58
C ASP A 552 8.08 18.71 -4.47
N ALA A 553 9.14 17.89 -4.45
CA ALA A 553 9.36 16.88 -3.41
C ALA A 553 9.35 17.49 -2.01
N THR A 554 10.09 18.59 -1.83
CA THR A 554 10.21 19.26 -0.53
C THR A 554 8.89 19.90 -0.11
N TRP A 555 8.15 20.49 -1.05
CA TRP A 555 6.84 21.07 -0.77
C TRP A 555 5.85 20.01 -0.29
N TYR A 556 5.71 18.88 -1.00
CA TYR A 556 4.87 17.77 -0.56
C TYR A 556 5.36 17.19 0.77
N ALA A 557 6.66 17.06 0.99
CA ALA A 557 7.22 16.60 2.26
C ALA A 557 6.82 17.52 3.42
N LEU A 558 6.97 18.84 3.27
CA LEU A 558 6.60 19.84 4.27
C LEU A 558 5.10 19.83 4.54
N LYS A 559 4.25 19.75 3.50
CA LYS A 559 2.79 19.66 3.66
C LYS A 559 2.39 18.41 4.43
N PHE A 560 3.00 17.27 4.13
CA PHE A 560 2.75 16.04 4.85
C PHE A 560 3.19 16.14 6.32
N LEU A 561 4.41 16.62 6.58
CA LEU A 561 4.92 16.82 7.94
C LEU A 561 4.03 17.78 8.75
N CYS A 562 3.55 18.86 8.13
CA CYS A 562 2.59 19.77 8.78
C CYS A 562 1.27 19.06 9.10
N SER A 563 0.73 18.27 8.16
CA SER A 563 -0.54 17.57 8.36
C SER A 563 -0.51 16.56 9.50
N VAL A 564 0.67 16.07 9.91
CA VAL A 564 0.79 15.10 11.00
C VAL A 564 1.34 15.71 12.29
N LEU A 565 2.28 16.66 12.19
CA LEU A 565 3.03 17.18 13.34
C LEU A 565 2.54 18.54 13.84
N LEU A 566 1.67 19.25 13.11
CA LEU A 566 1.15 20.57 13.52
C LEU A 566 -0.31 20.57 13.95
N GLU A 567 -1.03 19.45 13.92
CA GLU A 567 -2.44 19.43 14.30
C GLU A 567 -2.65 19.80 15.78
N GLU A 568 -2.96 21.08 16.02
CA GLU A 568 -3.52 21.63 17.25
C GLU A 568 -5.01 21.92 16.98
N ASN A 569 -5.91 21.07 17.49
CA ASN A 569 -7.37 21.29 17.63
C ASN A 569 -8.13 21.89 16.42
N GLY A 570 -8.89 21.07 15.67
CA GLY A 570 -9.78 21.66 14.64
C GLY A 570 -10.82 20.78 13.95
N THR A 571 -10.73 19.46 14.01
CA THR A 571 -11.85 18.56 13.73
C THR A 571 -12.05 17.68 14.97
N PRO A 572 -13.30 17.45 15.42
CA PRO A 572 -13.51 16.65 16.61
C PRO A 572 -13.04 15.23 16.31
N HIS A 573 -11.90 14.83 16.87
CA HIS A 573 -11.55 13.43 17.10
C HIS A 573 -12.54 12.87 18.13
N PRO A 574 -13.52 12.02 17.77
CA PRO A 574 -14.51 11.55 18.73
C PRO A 574 -13.98 10.36 19.57
N ASN A 575 -12.84 9.76 19.18
CA ASN A 575 -12.34 8.51 19.78
C ASN A 575 -11.02 8.61 20.55
N SER A 576 -10.57 9.81 20.94
CA SER A 576 -9.82 9.91 22.20
C SER A 576 -10.82 9.91 23.35
N ASN A 577 -11.40 8.74 23.61
CA ASN A 577 -12.27 8.54 24.76
C ASN A 577 -11.94 7.20 25.44
N GLY A 578 -10.68 7.10 25.85
CA GLY A 578 -10.29 6.41 27.07
C GLY A 578 -9.35 7.35 27.82
N PHE A 579 -9.88 8.07 28.82
CA PHE A 579 -9.21 9.06 29.67
C PHE A 579 -8.98 10.45 29.08
N LYS A 580 -10.08 11.20 28.90
CA LYS A 580 -10.02 12.67 29.05
C LYS A 580 -9.84 13.00 30.53
N ASN A 581 -8.60 13.02 31.00
CA ASN A 581 -8.26 13.78 32.20
C ASN A 581 -7.76 15.16 31.78
N GLN A 582 -8.42 16.16 32.36
CA GLN A 582 -8.13 17.58 32.27
C GLN A 582 -6.68 17.87 32.67
N SER A 583 -5.86 18.32 31.72
CA SER A 583 -4.81 19.34 31.90
C SER A 583 -3.97 19.47 30.61
N HIS A 584 -4.53 20.08 29.56
CA HIS A 584 -3.72 20.50 28.41
C HIS A 584 -2.85 21.68 28.82
N VAL A 585 -1.64 21.37 29.31
CA VAL A 585 -0.54 22.32 29.48
C VAL A 585 0.38 22.15 28.27
N GLY A 586 0.66 23.25 27.57
CA GLY A 586 1.34 23.27 26.27
C GLY A 586 2.78 22.75 26.28
N GLY A 587 2.95 21.43 26.13
CA GLY A 587 4.27 20.79 26.02
C GLY A 587 4.32 19.34 25.49
N GLU A 588 3.19 18.71 25.16
CA GLU A 588 3.20 17.31 24.67
C GLU A 588 3.39 17.20 23.15
N LEU A 589 4.09 16.13 22.75
CA LEU A 589 4.29 15.73 21.35
C LEU A 589 2.93 15.45 20.69
N PRO A 590 2.61 16.06 19.53
CA PRO A 590 1.32 15.84 18.87
C PRO A 590 1.18 14.45 18.23
N TYR A 591 2.30 13.74 18.02
CA TYR A 591 2.35 12.46 17.30
C TYR A 591 3.26 11.43 17.98
N CYS A 592 2.80 10.18 18.04
CA CYS A 592 3.52 9.03 18.59
C CYS A 592 3.54 7.89 17.55
N ALA A 593 4.73 7.57 17.00
CA ALA A 593 4.87 6.52 16.00
C ALA A 593 4.56 5.12 16.54
N ARG A 594 4.80 4.88 17.84
CA ARG A 594 4.53 3.60 18.51
C ARG A 594 3.05 3.25 18.53
N ASP A 595 2.19 4.26 18.69
CA ASP A 595 0.75 4.10 18.87
C ASP A 595 -0.03 4.45 17.58
N ASP A 596 0.67 4.58 16.45
CA ASP A 596 0.07 4.90 15.16
C ASP A 596 -0.60 3.66 14.55
N VAL A 597 -1.89 3.78 14.26
CA VAL A 597 -2.68 2.70 13.65
C VAL A 597 -2.37 2.54 12.17
N LEU A 598 -1.83 3.56 11.50
CA LEU A 598 -1.55 3.50 10.08
C LEU A 598 -0.21 2.85 9.78
N LEU A 599 -0.25 1.73 9.06
CA LEU A 599 0.93 0.97 8.62
C LEU A 599 1.99 1.86 7.94
N ASN A 600 1.54 2.72 7.03
CA ASN A 600 2.44 3.45 6.13
C ASN A 600 2.89 4.81 6.70
N ARG A 601 2.17 5.42 7.64
CA ARG A 601 2.40 6.82 8.06
C ARG A 601 3.80 7.04 8.66
N PRO A 602 4.29 6.22 9.61
CA PRO A 602 5.63 6.42 10.19
C PRO A 602 6.75 6.42 9.12
N TRP A 603 6.60 5.56 8.11
CA TRP A 603 7.57 5.43 7.03
C TRP A 603 7.55 6.60 6.04
N VAL A 604 6.35 7.11 5.72
CA VAL A 604 6.23 8.30 4.89
C VAL A 604 6.71 9.54 5.65
N LEU A 605 6.59 9.61 6.97
CA LEU A 605 7.19 10.67 7.79
C LEU A 605 8.72 10.63 7.73
N TYR A 606 9.29 9.42 7.85
CA TYR A 606 10.72 9.22 7.68
C TYR A 606 11.21 9.68 6.30
N PHE A 607 10.51 9.26 5.23
CA PHE A 607 10.87 9.67 3.88
C PHE A 607 10.75 11.19 3.70
N ALA A 608 9.63 11.80 4.11
CA ALA A 608 9.44 13.25 4.05
C ALA A 608 10.54 14.02 4.81
N ALA A 609 10.90 13.58 6.01
CA ALA A 609 11.96 14.19 6.81
C ALA A 609 13.34 14.10 6.11
N LEU A 610 13.65 12.95 5.51
CA LEU A 610 14.87 12.78 4.70
C LEU A 610 14.88 13.70 3.49
N VAL A 611 13.75 13.91 2.81
CA VAL A 611 13.65 14.81 1.66
C VAL A 611 13.89 16.26 2.09
N VAL A 612 13.22 16.73 3.15
CA VAL A 612 13.41 18.10 3.68
C VAL A 612 14.87 18.32 4.10
N TRP A 613 15.46 17.36 4.80
CA TRP A 613 16.86 17.42 5.18
C TRP A 613 17.79 17.43 3.95
N SER A 614 17.58 16.51 3.01
CA SER A 614 18.43 16.39 1.82
C SER A 614 18.42 17.66 0.99
N TYR A 615 17.25 18.29 0.83
CA TYR A 615 17.09 19.54 0.09
C TYR A 615 17.83 20.71 0.79
N GLY A 616 17.56 20.93 2.08
CA GLY A 616 18.22 21.99 2.84
C GLY A 616 19.73 21.82 2.89
N HIS A 617 20.21 20.62 3.22
CA HIS A 617 21.64 20.33 3.33
C HIS A 617 22.37 20.37 1.96
N ALA A 618 21.70 19.99 0.87
CA ALA A 618 22.30 20.07 -0.47
C ALA A 618 22.50 21.51 -0.94
N LEU A 619 21.57 22.43 -0.62
CA LEU A 619 21.63 23.83 -1.03
C LEU A 619 22.51 24.70 -0.13
N GLU A 620 22.39 24.53 1.18
CA GLU A 620 22.97 25.45 2.17
C GLU A 620 24.15 24.83 2.94
N GLY A 621 24.34 23.50 2.85
CA GLY A 621 25.39 22.80 3.57
C GLY A 621 25.13 22.70 5.08
N PRO A 622 26.19 22.50 5.90
CA PRO A 622 26.06 22.44 7.35
C PRO A 622 25.71 23.81 7.96
N CYS A 623 25.02 23.80 9.10
CA CYS A 623 24.64 24.95 9.91
C CYS A 623 25.18 24.83 11.35
N PRO A 624 26.51 24.92 11.56
CA PRO A 624 27.14 24.69 12.87
C PRO A 624 26.74 25.76 13.93
N ASP A 625 26.31 26.94 13.49
CA ASP A 625 25.90 28.03 14.37
C ASP A 625 24.51 27.83 15.01
N VAL A 626 23.75 26.83 14.54
CA VAL A 626 22.41 26.55 15.05
C VAL A 626 22.50 25.65 16.27
N VAL A 627 22.21 26.23 17.44
CA VAL A 627 22.22 25.50 18.71
C VAL A 627 21.03 24.54 18.77
N VAL A 628 21.33 23.25 18.83
CA VAL A 628 20.32 22.21 18.97
C VAL A 628 19.82 22.14 20.42
N PRO A 629 18.51 22.27 20.66
CA PRO A 629 17.98 22.29 22.02
C PRO A 629 18.07 20.94 22.73
N THR A 630 18.37 21.00 24.03
CA THR A 630 18.50 19.83 24.90
C THR A 630 17.15 19.37 25.47
N SER A 631 16.23 20.29 25.73
CA SER A 631 14.91 19.96 26.28
C SER A 631 13.92 19.55 25.19
N GLN A 632 13.06 18.57 25.51
CA GLN A 632 12.04 18.08 24.60
C GLN A 632 11.01 19.15 24.22
N ALA A 633 10.58 19.96 25.18
CA ALA A 633 9.63 21.05 24.93
C ALA A 633 10.18 22.09 23.94
N GLU A 634 11.47 22.42 24.06
CA GLU A 634 12.14 23.34 23.14
C GLU A 634 12.32 22.74 21.74
N ARG A 635 12.66 21.45 21.63
CA ARG A 635 12.69 20.73 20.34
C ARG A 635 11.34 20.79 19.63
N VAL A 636 10.25 20.55 20.36
CA VAL A 636 8.89 20.61 19.82
C VAL A 636 8.53 22.03 19.39
N ARG A 637 8.85 23.05 20.20
CA ARG A 637 8.61 24.45 19.85
C ARG A 637 9.33 24.84 18.56
N GLN A 638 10.62 24.58 18.46
CA GLN A 638 11.42 24.91 17.26
C GLN A 638 10.98 24.10 16.04
N MET A 639 10.59 22.84 16.21
CA MET A 639 9.97 22.06 15.13
C MET A 639 8.70 22.74 14.62
N ARG A 640 7.81 23.19 15.53
CA ARG A 640 6.57 23.88 15.15
C ARG A 640 6.86 25.18 14.39
N GLU A 641 7.78 26.00 14.89
CA GLU A 641 8.21 27.23 14.22
C GLU A 641 8.78 26.96 12.82
N TYR A 642 9.64 25.95 12.69
CA TYR A 642 10.19 25.52 11.40
C TYR A 642 9.09 25.10 10.42
N LEU A 643 8.18 24.22 10.85
CA LEU A 643 7.09 23.73 10.00
C LEU A 643 6.08 24.82 9.65
N GLN A 644 5.78 25.76 10.56
CA GLN A 644 4.92 26.91 10.26
C GLN A 644 5.57 27.85 9.24
N MET A 645 6.88 28.08 9.35
CA MET A 645 7.63 28.94 8.43
C MET A 645 7.71 28.34 7.02
N TYR A 646 8.24 27.12 6.89
CA TYR A 646 8.50 26.52 5.57
C TYR A 646 7.27 25.78 5.01
N GLY A 647 6.43 25.20 5.88
CA GLY A 647 5.19 24.54 5.48
C GLY A 647 4.04 25.49 5.17
N GLY A 648 4.13 26.76 5.59
CA GLY A 648 3.18 27.83 5.22
C GLY A 648 3.24 28.24 3.74
N VAL A 649 4.24 27.77 3.00
CA VAL A 649 4.44 28.07 1.57
C VAL A 649 3.30 27.51 0.71
N ASN A 650 2.75 28.33 -0.19
CA ASN A 650 1.62 27.93 -1.05
C ASN A 650 2.07 27.18 -2.29
N TRP A 651 3.20 27.57 -2.89
CA TRP A 651 3.69 26.99 -4.14
C TRP A 651 5.12 26.47 -4.01
N PRO A 652 5.49 25.36 -4.69
CA PRO A 652 6.85 24.82 -4.64
C PRO A 652 7.94 25.82 -5.02
N GLU A 653 7.67 26.73 -5.97
CA GLU A 653 8.64 27.73 -6.43
C GLU A 653 9.02 28.76 -5.36
N ASP A 654 8.15 29.03 -4.39
CA ASP A 654 8.44 30.01 -3.33
C ASP A 654 9.60 29.53 -2.43
N LEU A 655 9.82 28.20 -2.34
CA LEU A 655 10.96 27.62 -1.61
C LEU A 655 12.31 28.11 -2.13
N ARG A 656 12.39 28.52 -3.40
CA ARG A 656 13.62 29.05 -4.01
C ARG A 656 14.11 30.34 -3.34
N ALA A 657 13.19 31.15 -2.82
CA ALA A 657 13.52 32.43 -2.18
C ALA A 657 13.79 32.29 -0.67
N MET A 658 13.47 31.12 -0.09
CA MET A 658 13.65 30.86 1.33
C MET A 658 15.12 30.57 1.67
N LYS A 659 15.51 30.90 2.90
CA LYS A 659 16.83 30.58 3.47
C LYS A 659 16.67 29.88 4.81
N GLY A 660 17.68 29.12 5.22
CA GLY A 660 17.69 28.38 6.49
C GLY A 660 16.94 27.06 6.42
N LEU A 661 16.73 26.51 5.22
CA LEU A 661 16.09 25.21 5.02
C LEU A 661 16.91 24.06 5.64
N ASN A 662 18.21 24.26 5.88
CA ASN A 662 19.03 23.32 6.64
C ASN A 662 18.78 23.36 8.16
N ASN A 663 18.02 24.32 8.70
CA ASN A 663 17.72 24.47 10.12
C ASN A 663 16.63 23.51 10.63
N ASN A 664 16.66 22.25 10.18
CA ASN A 664 15.66 21.22 10.44
C ASN A 664 16.05 20.24 11.56
N SER A 665 17.16 20.46 12.27
CA SER A 665 17.68 19.54 13.29
C SER A 665 16.67 19.21 14.40
N SER A 666 15.87 20.20 14.85
CA SER A 666 14.84 19.98 15.88
C SER A 666 13.69 19.09 15.38
N LEU A 667 13.28 19.23 14.11
CA LEU A 667 12.32 18.34 13.47
C LEU A 667 12.87 16.89 13.39
N LEU A 668 14.12 16.74 12.95
CA LEU A 668 14.75 15.41 12.84
C LEU A 668 14.88 14.73 14.20
N LEU A 669 15.19 15.47 15.26
CA LEU A 669 15.28 14.93 16.62
C LEU A 669 13.91 14.50 17.16
N VAL A 670 12.85 15.29 16.94
CA VAL A 670 11.49 14.88 17.35
C VAL A 670 11.08 13.57 16.66
N LEU A 671 11.34 13.45 15.35
CA LEU A 671 11.05 12.24 14.61
C LEU A 671 11.94 11.05 15.01
N LYS A 672 13.23 11.29 15.25
CA LYS A 672 14.14 10.28 15.80
C LYS A 672 13.63 9.75 17.13
N ASP A 673 13.30 10.64 18.07
CA ASP A 673 12.87 10.27 19.41
C ASP A 673 11.57 9.45 19.36
N THR A 674 10.58 9.84 18.54
CA THR A 674 9.33 9.07 18.39
C THR A 674 9.56 7.71 17.72
N PHE A 675 10.42 7.60 16.70
CA PHE A 675 10.74 6.33 16.06
C PHE A 675 11.45 5.35 16.99
N LEU A 676 12.34 5.82 17.86
CA LEU A 676 13.01 4.99 18.87
C LEU A 676 12.05 4.40 19.92
N THR A 677 10.86 4.99 20.10
CA THR A 677 9.83 4.41 20.99
C THR A 677 9.06 3.24 20.38
N THR A 678 9.17 3.03 19.06
CA THR A 678 8.48 1.94 18.36
C THR A 678 9.10 0.59 18.70
N ARG A 679 8.40 -0.50 18.37
CA ARG A 679 8.88 -1.88 18.61
C ARG A 679 9.58 -2.47 17.37
N TRP A 680 9.72 -1.69 16.30
CA TRP A 680 10.08 -2.18 14.98
C TRP A 680 11.52 -1.72 14.66
N GLU A 681 12.43 -2.68 14.57
CA GLU A 681 13.88 -2.43 14.41
C GLU A 681 14.19 -1.53 13.21
N LEU A 682 13.42 -1.71 12.15
CA LEU A 682 13.58 -0.98 10.91
C LEU A 682 13.34 0.54 11.06
N LEU A 683 12.41 0.96 11.93
CA LEU A 683 12.23 2.38 12.25
C LEU A 683 13.35 2.90 13.17
N HIS A 684 13.93 2.05 14.02
CA HIS A 684 15.12 2.43 14.80
C HIS A 684 16.30 2.73 13.88
N GLU A 685 16.50 1.92 12.83
CA GLU A 685 17.49 2.23 11.79
C GLU A 685 17.21 3.55 11.07
N GLY A 686 15.94 3.83 10.76
CA GLY A 686 15.52 5.14 10.25
C GLY A 686 15.89 6.27 11.20
N ALA A 687 15.65 6.10 12.50
CA ALA A 687 16.01 7.07 13.54
C ALA A 687 17.54 7.28 13.63
N MET A 688 18.33 6.22 13.48
CA MET A 688 19.79 6.31 13.41
C MET A 688 20.25 7.10 12.19
N LEU A 689 19.59 6.92 11.05
CA LEU A 689 19.90 7.70 9.85
C LEU A 689 19.52 9.19 10.01
N LEU A 690 18.38 9.50 10.64
CA LEU A 690 18.04 10.88 11.00
C LEU A 690 19.06 11.48 11.97
N ASN A 691 19.65 10.67 12.86
CA ASN A 691 20.73 11.13 13.73
C ASN A 691 21.99 11.50 12.94
N ASN A 692 22.34 10.75 11.88
CA ASN A 692 23.42 11.12 10.98
C ASN A 692 23.14 12.48 10.32
N CYS A 693 21.90 12.73 9.88
CA CYS A 693 21.49 14.01 9.32
C CYS A 693 21.71 15.18 10.30
N VAL A 694 21.36 15.01 11.58
CA VAL A 694 21.60 16.00 12.64
C VAL A 694 23.10 16.27 12.83
N GLN A 695 23.91 15.21 12.84
CA GLN A 695 25.38 15.33 12.95
C GLN A 695 25.97 16.06 11.73
N LEU A 696 25.52 15.74 10.51
CA LEU A 696 25.95 16.43 9.29
C LEU A 696 25.56 17.91 9.28
N ASN A 697 24.38 18.26 9.80
CA ASN A 697 23.99 19.66 9.98
C ASN A 697 24.95 20.39 10.93
N SER A 698 25.43 19.76 12.00
CA SER A 698 26.42 20.35 12.91
C SER A 698 27.85 20.47 12.33
N GLY A 699 28.09 19.96 11.11
CA GLY A 699 29.42 19.91 10.51
C GLY A 699 30.29 18.74 10.98
N SER A 700 29.73 17.79 11.71
CA SER A 700 30.44 16.58 12.17
C SER A 700 30.69 15.61 11.00
N MET A 701 31.81 14.88 11.05
CA MET A 701 32.04 13.75 10.14
C MET A 701 31.33 12.50 10.65
N VAL A 702 30.57 11.82 9.78
CA VAL A 702 29.71 10.66 10.09
C VAL A 702 30.04 9.48 9.20
#